data_AF-A0A7D7WG83-F1
#
_entry.id   AF-A0A7D7WG83-F1
#
_cell.length_a   1.000
_cell.length_b   1.000
_cell.length_c   1.000
_cell.angle_alpha   90.00
_cell.angle_beta   90.00
_cell.angle_gamma   90.00
#
_symmetry.space_group_name_H-M   'P 1'
#
loop_
_entity.id
_entity.type
_entity.pdbx_description
1 polymer ?
#
loop_
_entity_poly.entity_id
_entity_poly.type
_entity_poly.pdbx_seq_one_letter_code
_entity_poly.pdbx_strand_id
1 'polypeptide(L)'
;MRIMETTRRGFLTAAGASALGAASVITAGAGAAPAVAAQTASARPTRHAGAGRLTNLDHLRFLLDEVPLAPTDAHTTFEIEAEPRALAPWTYADSDGSGGFRRVGGGTLDETTGHWTQGAYNADDISRAAVVFLRDWRAGGGERSRDDARELLRTLAYLQTVDGPNTGNVVLWQQADGTLNPSAIPVELPDPSDSAESYWLARTVWAFGEGCAAFRKEDAAFAAFLLERLHLCLDALQRQSLSKVGTFVQSDGVELPAWLITGGADATAEAMLGLVAAARTLPDDARIRRALASYGEGVASMATDPDGGWPFGAVLPWTGSLGFWHAWGAAAPEALAAAGSLLGRREWVSASAGDAGGFTPLVLTCGGPANAWAPLPAEAQIAYGAHGRVAGALQAGGAGHRVLAGLAAGWFFGANTAGVPVYDPATGVTFDGVETDGRVNRNSGAESTIHGQLTMLLLDSAPDVAAIATSISGLRAHTGLRAIDAENATLSPGCTVVRPATGAWTGEGNLSGGAYVQVPEGEWVEFEVAEAAVLHGLIWRQATDVGDAVWEVRAGGRTWTKTTPAGGTGTRGLTEADGMLVPQLLGESLERAVVRCTSRGDVRLDALVVQPLVTTAVYETAAGDAVLYANSTATDRQHAPLAEGDGRTYGWDGSQHGQAARGRSVRVRGGGFTITLP
;
A
#
# COMPACT_ATOMS: atom_id res chain seq x y z
N MET A 1 -23.17 21.27 -8.76
CA MET A 1 -22.41 20.18 -8.13
C MET A 1 -21.04 20.17 -8.81
N ARG A 2 -20.05 20.90 -8.28
CA ARG A 2 -18.67 20.85 -8.80
C ARG A 2 -18.11 19.50 -8.41
N ILE A 3 -17.65 18.73 -9.38
CA ILE A 3 -16.86 17.51 -9.15
C ILE A 3 -15.62 17.98 -8.38
N MET A 4 -15.44 17.50 -7.15
CA MET A 4 -14.19 17.71 -6.40
C MET A 4 -13.08 16.98 -7.17
N GLU A 5 -12.13 17.74 -7.72
CA GLU A 5 -10.91 17.22 -8.31
C GLU A 5 -9.96 16.85 -7.16
N THR A 6 -9.86 15.56 -6.85
CA THR A 6 -8.93 15.04 -5.83
C THR A 6 -7.53 14.97 -6.44
N THR A 7 -6.77 16.07 -6.37
CA THR A 7 -5.35 16.14 -6.77
C THR A 7 -4.47 15.32 -5.81
N ARG A 8 -3.25 14.88 -6.20
CA ARG A 8 -2.31 14.25 -5.26
C ARG A 8 -1.98 15.19 -4.10
N ARG A 9 -2.04 16.51 -4.29
CA ARG A 9 -1.87 17.47 -3.18
C ARG A 9 -3.05 17.44 -2.20
N GLY A 10 -4.28 17.21 -2.66
CA GLY A 10 -5.46 16.92 -1.84
C GLY A 10 -5.46 15.51 -1.22
N PHE A 11 -4.92 14.54 -1.95
CA PHE A 11 -4.76 13.14 -1.57
C PHE A 11 -3.63 12.93 -0.54
N LEU A 12 -2.47 13.59 -0.69
CA LEU A 12 -1.37 13.60 0.27
C LEU A 12 -1.70 14.48 1.48
N THR A 13 -2.59 15.47 1.39
CA THR A 13 -3.14 16.10 2.60
C THR A 13 -4.12 15.17 3.30
N ALA A 14 -4.92 14.38 2.57
CA ALA A 14 -5.88 13.43 3.15
C ALA A 14 -5.27 12.09 3.62
N ALA A 15 -4.14 11.66 3.04
CA ALA A 15 -3.45 10.39 3.33
C ALA A 15 -2.05 10.59 3.95
N GLY A 16 -1.44 11.76 3.76
CA GLY A 16 -0.09 12.09 4.26
C GLY A 16 -0.08 12.90 5.57
N ALA A 17 -1.23 13.07 6.23
CA ALA A 17 -1.24 13.53 7.61
C ALA A 17 -0.37 12.64 8.52
N SER A 18 -0.25 11.35 8.22
CA SER A 18 0.54 10.35 8.96
C SER A 18 2.08 10.47 8.84
N ALA A 19 2.64 11.34 7.98
CA ALA A 19 4.08 11.32 7.69
C ALA A 19 4.80 12.68 7.70
N LEU A 20 4.10 13.82 7.77
CA LEU A 20 4.72 15.15 7.73
C LEU A 20 4.87 15.76 9.12
N GLY A 21 5.77 15.18 9.91
CA GLY A 21 6.09 15.60 11.28
C GLY A 21 7.57 15.78 11.58
N ALA A 22 8.43 16.18 10.63
CA ALA A 22 9.81 16.61 10.95
C ALA A 22 10.48 17.41 9.83
N ALA A 23 10.08 18.67 9.60
CA ALA A 23 10.90 19.62 8.86
C ALA A 23 11.66 20.53 9.83
N SER A 24 12.81 20.07 10.32
CA SER A 24 13.77 20.93 11.03
C SER A 24 14.62 21.69 10.01
N VAL A 25 14.56 23.02 10.04
CA VAL A 25 15.41 23.91 9.25
C VAL A 25 16.88 23.70 9.64
N ILE A 26 17.71 23.19 8.72
CA ILE A 26 19.17 23.20 8.87
C ILE A 26 19.75 24.24 7.91
N THR A 27 20.18 25.37 8.48
CA THR A 27 21.01 26.37 7.80
C THR A 27 22.37 25.77 7.46
N ALA A 28 22.75 25.85 6.19
CA ALA A 28 24.05 25.41 5.69
C ALA A 28 25.20 26.22 6.31
N GLY A 29 26.15 25.51 6.93
CA GLY A 29 27.46 26.03 7.33
C GLY A 29 28.53 25.02 6.93
N ALA A 30 29.32 25.35 5.92
CA ALA A 30 30.46 24.55 5.47
C ALA A 30 31.55 24.51 6.56
N GLY A 31 32.04 23.30 6.89
CA GLY A 31 33.15 23.11 7.82
C GLY A 31 33.63 21.66 7.82
N ALA A 32 34.94 21.49 7.67
CA ALA A 32 35.64 20.24 7.39
C ALA A 32 35.42 19.09 8.40
N ALA A 33 35.50 17.87 7.87
CA ALA A 33 35.50 16.61 8.61
C ALA A 33 36.66 16.50 9.62
N PRO A 34 36.45 15.71 10.69
CA PRO A 34 37.39 14.62 10.92
C PRO A 34 36.70 13.28 11.17
N ALA A 35 37.39 12.22 10.77
CA ALA A 35 37.04 10.83 10.98
C ALA A 35 36.90 10.50 12.48
N VAL A 36 35.81 9.82 12.85
CA VAL A 36 35.66 9.18 14.16
C VAL A 36 35.25 7.73 13.95
N ALA A 37 36.00 6.85 14.60
CA ALA A 37 35.99 5.41 14.47
C ALA A 37 34.64 4.78 14.84
N ALA A 38 34.19 3.84 14.01
CA ALA A 38 33.09 2.93 14.29
C ALA A 38 33.44 2.03 15.48
N GLN A 39 32.71 2.16 16.59
CA GLN A 39 32.62 1.11 17.60
C GLN A 39 31.38 0.27 17.31
N THR A 40 31.62 -0.92 16.79
CA THR A 40 30.65 -1.99 16.59
C THR A 40 30.32 -2.64 17.93
N ALA A 41 29.23 -2.20 18.57
CA ALA A 41 28.60 -2.99 19.62
C ALA A 41 27.69 -4.04 18.96
N SER A 42 28.25 -5.22 18.70
CA SER A 42 27.50 -6.42 18.31
C SER A 42 26.64 -6.89 19.48
N ALA A 43 25.38 -6.48 19.51
CA ALA A 43 24.37 -7.14 20.32
C ALA A 43 23.87 -8.37 19.53
N ARG A 44 24.30 -9.56 19.93
CA ARG A 44 23.76 -10.83 19.41
C ARG A 44 22.28 -10.92 19.76
N PRO A 45 21.39 -11.34 18.83
CA PRO A 45 20.02 -11.64 19.18
C PRO A 45 19.97 -12.87 20.08
N THR A 46 19.36 -12.71 21.25
CA THR A 46 19.02 -13.82 22.15
C THR A 46 17.91 -14.66 21.51
N ARG A 47 18.27 -15.90 21.11
CA ARG A 47 17.32 -16.94 20.71
C ARG A 47 16.14 -17.03 21.68
N HIS A 48 14.93 -16.74 21.21
CA HIS A 48 13.71 -17.18 21.90
C HIS A 48 13.29 -18.54 21.33
N ALA A 49 13.61 -19.59 22.10
CA ALA A 49 13.07 -20.91 21.91
C ALA A 49 11.75 -21.01 22.69
N GLY A 50 10.65 -21.11 21.94
CA GLY A 50 9.27 -21.26 22.41
C GLY A 50 8.36 -20.56 21.42
N ALA A 51 7.54 -21.32 20.68
CA ALA A 51 6.56 -20.78 19.74
C ALA A 51 5.46 -20.04 20.54
N GLY A 52 5.79 -18.82 20.96
CA GLY A 52 4.87 -17.87 21.57
C GLY A 52 4.03 -17.20 20.50
N ARG A 53 2.89 -16.66 20.93
CA ARG A 53 2.06 -15.76 20.15
C ARG A 53 2.89 -14.54 19.71
N LEU A 54 2.82 -14.18 18.44
CA LEU A 54 3.49 -12.99 17.90
C LEU A 54 2.71 -11.72 18.20
N THR A 55 1.37 -11.79 18.22
CA THR A 55 0.55 -10.63 18.58
C THR A 55 0.85 -10.19 20.01
N ASN A 56 1.20 -8.92 20.16
CA ASN A 56 1.41 -8.27 21.44
C ASN A 56 0.78 -6.88 21.42
N LEU A 57 -0.33 -6.71 22.12
CA LEU A 57 -1.13 -5.48 22.07
C LEU A 57 -0.69 -4.41 23.09
N ASP A 58 0.43 -4.61 23.80
CA ASP A 58 0.83 -3.71 24.88
C ASP A 58 1.10 -2.29 24.38
N HIS A 59 1.83 -2.13 23.27
CA HIS A 59 2.05 -0.80 22.69
C HIS A 59 0.76 -0.17 22.12
N LEU A 60 -0.12 -0.96 21.49
CA LEU A 60 -1.42 -0.43 21.03
C LEU A 60 -2.28 0.05 22.22
N ARG A 61 -2.26 -0.69 23.34
CA ARG A 61 -2.92 -0.27 24.59
C ARG A 61 -2.23 0.91 25.26
N PHE A 62 -0.92 1.04 25.10
CA PHE A 62 -0.22 2.25 25.49
C PHE A 62 -0.72 3.46 24.70
N LEU A 63 -1.12 3.31 23.45
CA LEU A 63 -1.72 4.41 22.69
C LEU A 63 -3.15 4.73 23.12
N LEU A 64 -3.87 3.80 23.76
CA LEU A 64 -5.23 4.05 24.22
C LEU A 64 -5.27 5.03 25.40
N ASP A 65 -6.26 5.91 25.36
CA ASP A 65 -6.61 6.82 26.44
C ASP A 65 -8.13 7.01 26.54
N GLU A 66 -8.57 7.47 27.71
CA GLU A 66 -9.99 7.70 27.98
C GLU A 66 -10.41 9.11 27.53
N VAL A 67 -11.35 9.18 26.58
CA VAL A 67 -11.88 10.44 26.03
C VAL A 67 -13.31 10.68 26.53
N PRO A 68 -13.65 11.89 27.02
CA PRO A 68 -15.03 12.22 27.38
C PRO A 68 -15.90 12.41 26.13
N LEU A 69 -17.16 11.97 26.21
CA LEU A 69 -18.14 12.04 25.14
C LEU A 69 -19.31 12.92 25.59
N ALA A 70 -19.44 14.11 25.01
CA ALA A 70 -20.55 15.01 25.28
C ALA A 70 -21.64 14.84 24.21
N PRO A 71 -22.82 14.26 24.54
CA PRO A 71 -23.86 14.03 23.54
C PRO A 71 -24.38 15.35 22.95
N THR A 72 -24.64 15.34 21.65
CA THR A 72 -25.37 16.38 20.93
C THR A 72 -26.46 15.71 20.08
N ASP A 73 -27.37 16.51 19.50
CA ASP A 73 -28.36 15.97 18.56
C ASP A 73 -27.70 15.24 17.37
N ALA A 74 -26.51 15.70 16.95
CA ALA A 74 -25.78 15.15 15.81
C ALA A 74 -24.77 14.06 16.18
N HIS A 75 -24.34 13.95 17.44
CA HIS A 75 -23.26 13.03 17.86
C HIS A 75 -23.61 12.33 19.17
N THR A 76 -23.75 11.00 19.11
CA THR A 76 -24.12 10.17 20.26
C THR A 76 -23.66 8.72 20.05
N THR A 77 -23.55 7.96 21.14
CA THR A 77 -23.13 6.56 21.08
C THR A 77 -23.94 5.66 22.01
N PHE A 78 -23.64 4.36 21.96
CA PHE A 78 -24.28 3.37 22.81
C PHE A 78 -24.07 3.70 24.29
N GLU A 79 -25.17 3.77 25.04
CA GLU A 79 -25.19 4.00 26.49
C GLU A 79 -24.46 5.29 26.95
N ILE A 80 -24.41 6.33 26.12
CA ILE A 80 -23.66 7.57 26.40
C ILE A 80 -24.04 8.25 27.74
N GLU A 81 -25.30 8.16 28.16
CA GLU A 81 -25.78 8.75 29.43
C GLU A 81 -25.25 8.01 30.66
N ALA A 82 -25.08 6.69 30.55
CA ALA A 82 -24.55 5.85 31.63
C ALA A 82 -23.02 5.81 31.63
N GLU A 83 -22.42 5.85 30.44
CA GLU A 83 -20.99 5.71 30.19
C GLU A 83 -20.49 6.89 29.33
N PRO A 84 -20.32 8.11 29.88
CA PRO A 84 -19.99 9.32 29.10
C PRO A 84 -18.50 9.42 28.72
N ARG A 85 -17.79 8.30 28.73
CA ARG A 85 -16.37 8.18 28.39
C ARG A 85 -16.15 6.88 27.62
N ALA A 86 -15.16 6.87 26.75
CA ALA A 86 -14.75 5.71 25.95
C ALA A 86 -13.25 5.77 25.63
N LEU A 87 -12.73 4.81 24.87
CA LEU A 87 -11.31 4.74 24.52
C LEU A 87 -11.02 5.26 23.11
N ALA A 88 -9.87 5.89 22.93
CA ALA A 88 -9.34 6.28 21.63
C ALA A 88 -7.80 6.13 21.60
N PRO A 89 -7.20 5.67 20.49
CA PRO A 89 -5.75 5.62 20.34
C PRO A 89 -5.21 7.00 19.95
N TRP A 90 -4.20 7.48 20.68
CA TRP A 90 -3.39 8.62 20.25
C TRP A 90 -2.81 8.37 18.86
N THR A 91 -2.90 9.39 18.01
CA THR A 91 -2.52 9.28 16.58
C THR A 91 -1.03 8.94 16.41
N TYR A 92 -0.15 9.65 17.13
CA TYR A 92 1.30 9.48 17.02
C TYR A 92 1.94 9.09 18.35
N ALA A 93 3.14 8.51 18.25
CA ALA A 93 4.04 8.39 19.38
C ALA A 93 5.50 8.62 18.96
N ASP A 94 6.09 9.68 19.50
CA ASP A 94 7.47 10.06 19.24
C ASP A 94 8.42 9.23 20.11
N SER A 95 9.47 8.69 19.50
CA SER A 95 10.52 7.99 20.24
C SER A 95 11.41 8.99 21.01
N ASP A 96 11.78 8.63 22.24
CA ASP A 96 12.80 9.37 23.00
C ASP A 96 14.24 8.94 22.67
N GLY A 97 14.43 7.97 21.77
CA GLY A 97 15.72 7.41 21.38
C GLY A 97 16.34 6.43 22.39
N SER A 98 15.73 6.24 23.56
CA SER A 98 16.15 5.32 24.63
C SER A 98 15.20 4.12 24.81
N GLY A 99 14.22 3.97 23.91
CA GLY A 99 13.23 2.90 23.92
C GLY A 99 11.88 3.28 24.51
N GLY A 100 11.73 4.53 24.97
CA GLY A 100 10.45 5.08 25.41
C GLY A 100 9.73 5.86 24.29
N PHE A 101 8.43 6.10 24.52
CA PHE A 101 7.55 6.78 23.59
C PHE A 101 6.70 7.83 24.31
N ARG A 102 6.46 8.96 23.63
CA ARG A 102 5.55 10.02 24.08
C ARG A 102 4.40 10.12 23.10
N ARG A 103 3.16 10.07 23.62
CA ARG A 103 1.93 10.21 22.83
C ARG A 103 1.79 11.64 22.29
N VAL A 104 1.39 11.77 21.03
CA VAL A 104 1.34 13.04 20.29
C VAL A 104 0.09 13.08 19.41
N GLY A 105 -0.60 14.23 19.38
CA GLY A 105 -1.72 14.48 18.48
C GLY A 105 -1.25 15.01 17.12
N GLY A 106 -2.16 15.12 16.16
CA GLY A 106 -1.87 15.60 14.82
C GLY A 106 -1.71 17.11 14.72
N GLY A 107 -0.64 17.53 14.05
CA GLY A 107 -0.29 18.92 13.84
C GLY A 107 0.41 19.56 15.04
N THR A 108 0.20 20.85 15.25
CA THR A 108 0.86 21.61 16.32
C THR A 108 -0.03 21.69 17.56
N LEU A 109 0.57 21.57 18.75
CA LEU A 109 -0.13 21.77 20.01
C LEU A 109 -0.26 23.26 20.34
N ASP A 110 -1.47 23.71 20.64
CA ASP A 110 -1.71 24.96 21.35
C ASP A 110 -1.66 24.70 22.86
N GLU A 111 -0.60 25.18 23.52
CA GLU A 111 -0.40 24.99 24.96
C GLU A 111 -1.48 25.68 25.83
N THR A 112 -2.22 26.64 25.29
CA THR A 112 -3.25 27.37 26.03
C THR A 112 -4.53 26.56 26.15
N THR A 113 -4.95 25.94 25.04
CA THR A 113 -6.19 25.15 24.96
C THR A 113 -5.93 23.67 25.21
N GLY A 114 -4.69 23.20 25.04
CA GLY A 114 -4.35 21.78 25.01
C GLY A 114 -4.79 21.09 23.71
N HIS A 115 -5.23 21.85 22.71
CA HIS A 115 -5.75 21.32 21.45
C HIS A 115 -4.64 21.21 20.41
N TRP A 116 -4.72 20.16 19.61
CA TRP A 116 -3.88 19.95 18.46
C TRP A 116 -4.54 20.55 17.22
N THR A 117 -3.77 21.14 16.32
CA THR A 117 -4.34 21.77 15.11
C THR A 117 -5.15 20.80 14.24
N GLN A 118 -4.88 19.50 14.31
CA GLN A 118 -5.76 18.45 13.79
C GLN A 118 -6.57 17.81 14.92
N GLY A 119 -5.95 17.05 15.81
CA GLY A 119 -6.63 16.42 16.95
C GLY A 119 -5.73 15.43 17.68
N ALA A 120 -6.13 15.01 18.88
CA ALA A 120 -5.40 13.96 19.61
C ALA A 120 -5.63 12.58 18.98
N TYR A 121 -6.88 12.35 18.57
CA TYR A 121 -7.39 11.09 18.04
C TYR A 121 -8.05 11.31 16.68
N ASN A 122 -8.07 10.28 15.85
CA ASN A 122 -8.76 10.31 14.58
C ASN A 122 -9.59 9.04 14.32
N ALA A 123 -10.65 9.19 13.52
CA ALA A 123 -11.56 8.12 13.17
C ALA A 123 -10.88 6.97 12.38
N ASP A 124 -9.81 7.24 11.63
CA ASP A 124 -9.07 6.22 10.89
C ASP A 124 -8.39 5.21 11.83
N ASP A 125 -7.69 5.70 12.84
CA ASP A 125 -6.96 4.89 13.81
C ASP A 125 -7.91 4.22 14.79
N ILE A 126 -8.96 4.92 15.24
CA ILE A 126 -10.01 4.31 16.08
C ILE A 126 -10.65 3.12 15.35
N SER A 127 -11.00 3.28 14.07
CA SER A 127 -11.61 2.22 13.25
C SER A 127 -10.70 1.01 13.13
N ARG A 128 -9.44 1.22 12.72
CA ARG A 128 -8.50 0.11 12.46
C ARG A 128 -8.03 -0.55 13.78
N ALA A 129 -7.88 0.21 14.87
CA ALA A 129 -7.59 -0.34 16.19
C ALA A 129 -8.75 -1.21 16.70
N ALA A 130 -10.01 -0.78 16.51
CA ALA A 130 -11.17 -1.60 16.86
C ALA A 130 -11.12 -2.95 16.14
N VAL A 131 -10.76 -2.97 14.85
CA VAL A 131 -10.58 -4.21 14.08
C VAL A 131 -9.48 -5.10 14.66
N VAL A 132 -8.33 -4.54 15.07
CA VAL A 132 -7.26 -5.33 15.74
C VAL A 132 -7.80 -6.02 16.99
N PHE A 133 -8.45 -5.28 17.89
CA PHE A 133 -8.96 -5.83 19.14
C PHE A 133 -10.11 -6.83 18.91
N LEU A 134 -10.98 -6.60 17.93
CA LEU A 134 -12.02 -7.55 17.52
C LEU A 134 -11.39 -8.86 17.03
N ARG A 135 -10.42 -8.79 16.12
CA ARG A 135 -9.76 -9.96 15.55
C ARG A 135 -8.95 -10.71 16.61
N ASP A 136 -8.25 -10.00 17.49
CA ASP A 136 -7.54 -10.57 18.65
C ASP A 136 -8.51 -11.30 19.59
N TRP A 137 -9.64 -10.69 19.95
CA TRP A 137 -10.66 -11.32 20.78
C TRP A 137 -11.21 -12.59 20.14
N ARG A 138 -11.47 -12.58 18.82
CA ARG A 138 -11.93 -13.77 18.08
C ARG A 138 -10.85 -14.83 17.91
N ALA A 139 -9.58 -14.46 17.93
CA ALA A 139 -8.45 -15.38 17.97
C ALA A 139 -8.13 -15.93 19.37
N GLY A 140 -8.88 -15.52 20.40
CA GLY A 140 -8.73 -16.02 21.78
C GLY A 140 -7.96 -15.11 22.73
N GLY A 141 -7.73 -13.84 22.37
CA GLY A 141 -7.02 -12.86 23.20
C GLY A 141 -7.74 -12.37 24.46
N GLY A 142 -8.98 -12.84 24.71
CA GLY A 142 -9.69 -12.68 25.97
C GLY A 142 -10.65 -11.49 26.06
N GLU A 143 -11.28 -11.33 27.23
CA GLU A 143 -12.32 -10.32 27.48
C GLU A 143 -11.80 -8.89 27.39
N ARG A 144 -10.55 -8.62 27.80
CA ARG A 144 -9.99 -7.27 27.70
C ARG A 144 -10.01 -6.74 26.26
N SER A 145 -9.68 -7.57 25.27
CA SER A 145 -9.72 -7.15 23.86
C SER A 145 -11.16 -6.97 23.36
N ARG A 146 -12.13 -7.72 23.89
CA ARG A 146 -13.56 -7.45 23.63
C ARG A 146 -13.94 -6.06 24.14
N ASP A 147 -13.55 -5.75 25.37
CA ASP A 147 -13.91 -4.50 26.04
C ASP A 147 -13.20 -3.32 25.37
N ASP A 148 -11.90 -3.43 25.07
CA ASP A 148 -11.13 -2.44 24.29
C ASP A 148 -11.82 -2.17 22.93
N ALA A 149 -12.25 -3.22 22.21
CA ALA A 149 -12.98 -3.10 20.95
C ALA A 149 -14.35 -2.42 21.10
N ARG A 150 -15.11 -2.75 22.15
CA ARG A 150 -16.41 -2.12 22.44
C ARG A 150 -16.22 -0.61 22.63
N GLU A 151 -15.25 -0.21 23.46
CA GLU A 151 -15.01 1.20 23.74
C GLU A 151 -14.55 1.98 22.51
N LEU A 152 -13.67 1.40 21.67
CA LEU A 152 -13.28 2.03 20.41
C LEU A 152 -14.45 2.19 19.44
N LEU A 153 -15.32 1.17 19.32
CA LEU A 153 -16.53 1.24 18.50
C LEU A 153 -17.53 2.28 19.04
N ARG A 154 -17.59 2.49 20.36
CA ARG A 154 -18.40 3.55 20.98
C ARG A 154 -17.86 4.93 20.61
N THR A 155 -16.55 5.17 20.72
CA THR A 155 -15.93 6.42 20.27
C THR A 155 -16.17 6.64 18.78
N LEU A 156 -15.99 5.61 17.96
CA LEU A 156 -16.20 5.71 16.51
C LEU A 156 -17.65 6.08 16.16
N ALA A 157 -18.62 5.46 16.82
CA ALA A 157 -20.03 5.80 16.64
C ALA A 157 -20.39 7.20 17.15
N TYR A 158 -19.66 7.73 18.13
CA TYR A 158 -19.79 9.14 18.53
C TYR A 158 -19.31 10.10 17.43
N LEU A 159 -18.21 9.78 16.73
CA LEU A 159 -17.69 10.58 15.62
C LEU A 159 -18.59 10.56 14.38
N GLN A 160 -19.49 9.58 14.26
CA GLN A 160 -20.49 9.55 13.18
C GLN A 160 -21.56 10.62 13.41
N THR A 161 -21.85 11.40 12.37
CA THR A 161 -22.97 12.34 12.36
C THR A 161 -24.28 11.56 12.22
N VAL A 162 -25.23 11.70 13.13
CA VAL A 162 -26.47 10.87 13.19
C VAL A 162 -27.74 11.64 12.83
N ASP A 163 -27.67 12.96 12.77
CA ASP A 163 -28.76 13.85 12.39
C ASP A 163 -28.27 14.96 11.45
N GLY A 164 -29.18 15.53 10.65
CA GLY A 164 -28.88 16.60 9.71
C GLY A 164 -28.38 16.13 8.33
N PRO A 165 -27.92 17.06 7.46
CA PRO A 165 -27.63 16.77 6.05
C PRO A 165 -26.44 15.80 5.84
N ASN A 166 -25.54 15.74 6.82
CA ASN A 166 -24.33 14.92 6.81
C ASN A 166 -24.54 13.53 7.43
N THR A 167 -25.77 13.17 7.83
CA THR A 167 -26.08 11.90 8.53
C THR A 167 -25.43 10.68 7.89
N GLY A 168 -24.63 9.95 8.65
CA GLY A 168 -23.91 8.75 8.25
C GLY A 168 -22.45 8.98 7.87
N ASN A 169 -22.04 10.22 7.55
CA ASN A 169 -20.64 10.61 7.46
C ASN A 169 -20.03 10.76 8.86
N VAL A 170 -18.72 10.99 8.92
CA VAL A 170 -17.93 10.87 10.14
C VAL A 170 -17.01 12.08 10.27
N VAL A 171 -16.89 12.64 11.47
CA VAL A 171 -15.88 13.66 11.79
C VAL A 171 -14.53 12.97 11.96
N LEU A 172 -13.49 13.48 11.30
CA LEU A 172 -12.17 12.84 11.31
C LEU A 172 -11.48 12.99 12.67
N TRP A 173 -11.43 14.20 13.24
CA TRP A 173 -10.58 14.49 14.40
C TRP A 173 -11.34 14.80 15.69
N GLN A 174 -10.75 14.38 16.80
CA GLN A 174 -11.20 14.67 18.15
C GLN A 174 -10.02 15.09 19.04
N GLN A 175 -10.24 16.08 19.90
CA GLN A 175 -9.29 16.54 20.90
C GLN A 175 -9.30 15.64 22.15
N ALA A 176 -8.25 15.74 22.97
CA ALA A 176 -8.12 14.94 24.19
C ALA A 176 -9.25 15.20 25.21
N ASP A 177 -9.86 16.39 25.17
CA ASP A 177 -11.00 16.78 26.02
C ASP A 177 -12.37 16.42 25.41
N GLY A 178 -12.40 15.64 24.32
CA GLY A 178 -13.62 15.20 23.65
C GLY A 178 -14.14 16.16 22.58
N THR A 179 -13.60 17.38 22.47
CA THR A 179 -14.04 18.37 21.47
C THR A 179 -13.80 17.84 20.05
N LEU A 180 -14.84 17.85 19.21
CA LEU A 180 -14.72 17.50 17.80
C LEU A 180 -14.00 18.62 17.02
N ASN A 181 -13.10 18.25 16.12
CA ASN A 181 -12.44 19.18 15.20
C ASN A 181 -12.78 18.85 13.74
N PRO A 182 -13.93 19.34 13.23
CA PRO A 182 -14.38 19.00 11.89
C PRO A 182 -13.53 19.62 10.78
N SER A 183 -12.77 20.68 11.07
CA SER A 183 -11.96 21.44 10.11
C SER A 183 -10.53 21.61 10.64
N ALA A 184 -9.72 20.57 10.45
CA ALA A 184 -8.33 20.53 10.89
C ALA A 184 -7.43 21.56 10.17
N ILE A 185 -6.26 21.82 10.74
CA ILE A 185 -5.19 22.62 10.12
C ILE A 185 -3.92 21.77 10.02
N PRO A 186 -3.38 21.55 8.80
CA PRO A 186 -3.93 21.99 7.50
C PRO A 186 -5.28 21.33 7.20
N VAL A 187 -6.06 22.00 6.33
CA VAL A 187 -7.39 21.50 5.92
C VAL A 187 -7.23 20.17 5.18
N GLU A 188 -8.02 19.20 5.60
CA GLU A 188 -8.19 17.92 4.94
C GLU A 188 -9.55 17.90 4.26
N LEU A 189 -9.63 17.21 3.12
CA LEU A 189 -10.88 17.13 2.36
C LEU A 189 -11.53 15.76 2.55
N PRO A 190 -12.86 15.70 2.71
CA PRO A 190 -13.81 16.83 2.73
C PRO A 190 -13.67 17.76 3.95
N ASP A 191 -14.06 19.04 3.80
CA ASP A 191 -14.02 20.06 4.87
C ASP A 191 -15.39 20.77 4.96
N PRO A 192 -16.11 20.68 6.10
CA PRO A 192 -15.79 19.88 7.28
C PRO A 192 -15.73 18.38 6.96
N SER A 193 -14.99 17.62 7.77
CA SER A 193 -14.68 16.19 7.55
C SER A 193 -15.90 15.27 7.44
N ASP A 194 -17.06 15.66 7.95
CA ASP A 194 -18.30 14.91 7.82
C ASP A 194 -19.16 15.38 6.63
N SER A 195 -18.69 16.28 5.77
CA SER A 195 -19.51 16.83 4.68
C SER A 195 -19.62 15.94 3.43
N ALA A 196 -18.76 14.94 3.28
CA ALA A 196 -18.79 13.99 2.17
C ALA A 196 -18.21 12.62 2.56
N GLU A 197 -18.22 11.68 1.61
CA GLU A 197 -17.55 10.40 1.73
C GLU A 197 -16.03 10.59 1.82
N SER A 198 -15.39 9.69 2.55
CA SER A 198 -14.01 9.82 2.96
C SER A 198 -13.39 8.46 3.27
N TYR A 199 -12.07 8.44 3.45
CA TYR A 199 -11.35 7.28 3.97
C TYR A 199 -11.85 6.86 5.35
N TRP A 200 -12.06 7.83 6.25
CA TRP A 200 -12.54 7.54 7.60
C TRP A 200 -13.98 7.01 7.59
N LEU A 201 -14.83 7.41 6.63
CA LEU A 201 -16.13 6.75 6.44
C LEU A 201 -15.97 5.30 6.00
N ALA A 202 -15.07 5.00 5.07
CA ALA A 202 -14.84 3.64 4.60
C ALA A 202 -14.31 2.72 5.72
N ARG A 203 -13.37 3.20 6.53
CA ARG A 203 -12.85 2.48 7.70
C ARG A 203 -13.89 2.35 8.81
N THR A 204 -14.81 3.31 8.92
CA THR A 204 -15.97 3.19 9.81
C THR A 204 -16.89 2.04 9.37
N VAL A 205 -17.14 1.89 8.07
CA VAL A 205 -17.86 0.73 7.51
C VAL A 205 -17.11 -0.57 7.83
N TRP A 206 -15.78 -0.57 7.72
CA TRP A 206 -14.95 -1.72 8.08
C TRP A 206 -15.17 -2.15 9.55
N ALA A 207 -14.96 -1.22 10.48
CA ALA A 207 -15.06 -1.47 11.91
C ALA A 207 -16.47 -1.87 12.34
N PHE A 208 -17.51 -1.17 11.88
CA PHE A 208 -18.90 -1.53 12.20
C PHE A 208 -19.30 -2.87 11.61
N GLY A 209 -18.86 -3.18 10.38
CA GLY A 209 -19.15 -4.47 9.74
C GLY A 209 -18.56 -5.66 10.51
N GLU A 210 -17.30 -5.56 10.94
CA GLU A 210 -16.67 -6.58 11.79
C GLU A 210 -17.27 -6.60 13.20
N GLY A 211 -17.56 -5.43 13.79
CA GLY A 211 -18.17 -5.31 15.11
C GLY A 211 -19.56 -5.95 15.20
N CYS A 212 -20.44 -5.67 14.23
CA CYS A 212 -21.76 -6.31 14.12
C CYS A 212 -21.63 -7.85 14.08
N ALA A 213 -20.69 -8.35 13.29
CA ALA A 213 -20.48 -9.78 13.14
C ALA A 213 -19.95 -10.41 14.44
N ALA A 214 -19.02 -9.75 15.12
CA ALA A 214 -18.36 -10.25 16.32
C ALA A 214 -19.27 -10.23 17.56
N PHE A 215 -20.04 -9.16 17.76
CA PHE A 215 -20.85 -8.97 18.97
C PHE A 215 -22.22 -9.65 18.92
N ARG A 216 -22.72 -10.06 17.76
CA ARG A 216 -24.10 -10.60 17.59
C ARG A 216 -24.57 -11.57 18.66
N LYS A 217 -23.71 -12.51 19.06
CA LYS A 217 -24.05 -13.56 20.04
C LYS A 217 -23.67 -13.18 21.47
N GLU A 218 -22.76 -12.23 21.63
CA GLU A 218 -22.20 -11.81 22.92
C GLU A 218 -23.04 -10.69 23.53
N ASP A 219 -23.35 -9.67 22.73
CA ASP A 219 -24.17 -8.52 23.08
C ASP A 219 -25.03 -8.16 21.87
N ALA A 220 -26.25 -8.71 21.85
CA ALA A 220 -27.18 -8.51 20.75
C ALA A 220 -27.68 -7.06 20.64
N ALA A 221 -27.74 -6.33 21.76
CA ALA A 221 -28.19 -4.94 21.77
C ALA A 221 -27.12 -4.03 21.15
N PHE A 222 -25.86 -4.22 21.54
CA PHE A 222 -24.75 -3.48 20.95
C PHE A 222 -24.55 -3.84 19.47
N ALA A 223 -24.68 -5.12 19.10
CA ALA A 223 -24.61 -5.53 17.69
C ALA A 223 -25.74 -4.92 16.84
N ALA A 224 -26.96 -4.79 17.38
CA ALA A 224 -28.07 -4.13 16.69
C ALA A 224 -27.79 -2.63 16.51
N PHE A 225 -27.27 -1.96 17.55
CA PHE A 225 -26.82 -0.57 17.47
C PHE A 225 -25.76 -0.37 16.38
N LEU A 226 -24.73 -1.21 16.31
CA LEU A 226 -23.71 -1.12 15.27
C LEU A 226 -24.28 -1.35 13.86
N LEU A 227 -25.31 -2.19 13.73
CA LEU A 227 -25.97 -2.42 12.44
C LEU A 227 -26.72 -1.19 11.97
N GLU A 228 -27.41 -0.49 12.88
CA GLU A 228 -28.03 0.80 12.60
C GLU A 228 -26.99 1.83 12.15
N ARG A 229 -25.85 1.91 12.85
CA ARG A 229 -24.73 2.79 12.49
C ARG A 229 -24.11 2.46 11.12
N LEU A 230 -23.96 1.17 10.81
CA LEU A 230 -23.53 0.70 9.49
C LEU A 230 -24.53 1.09 8.39
N HIS A 231 -25.84 1.00 8.66
CA HIS A 231 -26.87 1.43 7.71
C HIS A 231 -26.85 2.93 7.46
N LEU A 232 -26.52 3.75 8.46
CA LEU A 232 -26.29 5.19 8.25
C LEU A 232 -25.09 5.44 7.33
N CYS A 233 -23.98 4.71 7.50
CA CYS A 233 -22.86 4.78 6.55
C CYS A 233 -23.30 4.41 5.13
N LEU A 234 -24.06 3.34 4.97
CA LEU A 234 -24.57 2.92 3.67
C LEU A 234 -25.51 3.97 3.05
N ASP A 235 -26.32 4.65 3.86
CA ASP A 235 -27.17 5.74 3.39
C ASP A 235 -26.35 6.97 2.97
N ALA A 236 -25.25 7.27 3.65
CA ALA A 236 -24.31 8.30 3.23
C ALA A 236 -23.64 7.95 1.89
N LEU A 237 -23.19 6.71 1.73
CA LEU A 237 -22.60 6.21 0.48
C LEU A 237 -23.63 6.15 -0.65
N GLN A 238 -24.90 5.83 -0.35
CA GLN A 238 -26.01 5.82 -1.32
C GLN A 238 -26.35 7.22 -1.85
N ARG A 239 -26.04 8.28 -1.11
CA ARG A 239 -26.12 9.67 -1.61
C ARG A 239 -24.92 10.07 -2.47
N GLN A 240 -23.86 9.25 -2.50
CA GLN A 240 -22.56 9.60 -3.06
C GLN A 240 -22.09 8.52 -4.05
N SER A 241 -20.96 7.83 -3.81
CA SER A 241 -20.41 6.79 -4.68
C SER A 241 -21.43 5.75 -5.14
N LEU A 242 -22.23 5.15 -4.25
CA LEU A 242 -23.23 4.14 -4.63
C LEU A 242 -24.39 4.69 -5.49
N SER A 243 -24.61 6.01 -5.54
CA SER A 243 -25.58 6.60 -6.50
C SER A 243 -25.07 6.60 -7.94
N LYS A 244 -23.76 6.40 -8.14
CA LYS A 244 -23.05 6.49 -9.42
C LYS A 244 -22.79 5.11 -10.05
N VAL A 245 -23.31 4.03 -9.47
CA VAL A 245 -23.09 2.66 -9.96
C VAL A 245 -23.48 2.55 -11.44
N GLY A 246 -22.56 2.01 -12.25
CA GLY A 246 -22.72 1.89 -13.70
C GLY A 246 -22.35 3.14 -14.49
N THR A 247 -21.80 4.17 -13.85
CA THR A 247 -21.24 5.36 -14.54
C THR A 247 -19.72 5.36 -14.48
N PHE A 248 -19.09 6.03 -15.46
CA PHE A 248 -17.64 6.01 -15.65
C PHE A 248 -17.05 7.42 -15.63
N VAL A 249 -15.80 7.52 -15.20
CA VAL A 249 -14.93 8.70 -15.28
C VAL A 249 -13.80 8.43 -16.27
N GLN A 250 -13.19 9.49 -16.78
CA GLN A 250 -12.07 9.42 -17.70
C GLN A 250 -10.77 9.72 -16.95
N SER A 251 -9.71 9.00 -17.27
CA SER A 251 -8.34 9.28 -16.78
C SER A 251 -7.37 8.89 -17.87
N ASP A 252 -6.71 9.90 -18.47
CA ASP A 252 -5.84 9.73 -19.64
C ASP A 252 -6.47 8.85 -20.75
N GLY A 253 -7.73 9.16 -21.08
CA GLY A 253 -8.49 8.45 -22.12
C GLY A 253 -8.96 7.04 -21.77
N VAL A 254 -8.77 6.59 -20.52
CA VAL A 254 -9.28 5.32 -20.00
C VAL A 254 -10.55 5.53 -19.19
N GLU A 255 -11.57 4.71 -19.45
CA GLU A 255 -12.81 4.68 -18.66
C GLU A 255 -12.62 3.86 -17.38
N LEU A 256 -12.83 4.50 -16.24
CA LEU A 256 -12.71 3.92 -14.91
C LEU A 256 -14.03 4.08 -14.12
N PRO A 257 -14.31 3.21 -13.13
CA PRO A 257 -15.57 3.25 -12.39
C PRO A 257 -15.73 4.54 -11.56
N ALA A 258 -16.87 5.21 -11.70
CA ALA A 258 -17.16 6.47 -10.98
C ALA A 258 -17.75 6.27 -9.58
N TRP A 259 -18.02 5.02 -9.17
CA TRP A 259 -18.72 4.67 -7.93
C TRP A 259 -17.80 4.10 -6.85
N LEU A 260 -16.50 4.40 -6.92
CA LEU A 260 -15.56 4.10 -5.85
C LEU A 260 -15.62 5.20 -4.78
N ILE A 261 -15.54 4.82 -3.50
CA ILE A 261 -15.45 5.75 -2.37
C ILE A 261 -14.22 6.64 -2.60
N THR A 262 -14.39 7.96 -2.49
CA THR A 262 -13.36 8.97 -2.78
C THR A 262 -12.66 8.80 -4.14
N GLY A 263 -13.29 8.12 -5.09
CA GLY A 263 -12.73 7.83 -6.40
C GLY A 263 -11.63 6.76 -6.41
N GLY A 264 -11.50 5.93 -5.37
CA GLY A 264 -10.44 4.93 -5.30
C GLY A 264 -10.79 3.56 -4.72
N ALA A 265 -10.06 2.55 -5.21
CA ALA A 265 -10.11 1.18 -4.70
C ALA A 265 -9.48 1.06 -3.32
N ASP A 266 -8.57 1.97 -2.97
CA ASP A 266 -7.99 2.17 -1.64
C ASP A 266 -9.02 2.22 -0.51
N ALA A 267 -9.81 3.28 -0.42
CA ALA A 267 -10.87 3.40 0.59
C ALA A 267 -11.95 2.34 0.39
N THR A 268 -12.34 2.08 -0.87
CA THR A 268 -13.44 1.14 -1.18
C THR A 268 -13.14 -0.27 -0.69
N ALA A 269 -11.91 -0.75 -0.82
CA ALA A 269 -11.50 -2.08 -0.38
C ALA A 269 -11.62 -2.26 1.14
N GLU A 270 -11.25 -1.26 1.93
CA GLU A 270 -11.41 -1.31 3.39
C GLU A 270 -12.90 -1.43 3.78
N ALA A 271 -13.77 -0.63 3.16
CA ALA A 271 -15.22 -0.76 3.36
C ALA A 271 -15.73 -2.16 2.96
N MET A 272 -15.25 -2.73 1.85
CA MET A 272 -15.60 -4.08 1.42
C MET A 272 -15.26 -5.14 2.47
N LEU A 273 -14.14 -5.03 3.19
CA LEU A 273 -13.78 -5.98 4.25
C LEU A 273 -14.85 -6.02 5.36
N GLY A 274 -15.33 -4.86 5.81
CA GLY A 274 -16.45 -4.79 6.77
C GLY A 274 -17.76 -5.35 6.20
N LEU A 275 -18.08 -5.02 4.96
CA LEU A 275 -19.28 -5.52 4.30
C LEU A 275 -19.24 -7.05 4.11
N VAL A 276 -18.07 -7.64 3.84
CA VAL A 276 -17.88 -9.10 3.82
C VAL A 276 -18.17 -9.71 5.18
N ALA A 277 -17.63 -9.14 6.26
CA ALA A 277 -17.85 -9.64 7.62
C ALA A 277 -19.34 -9.58 8.00
N ALA A 278 -20.00 -8.46 7.71
CA ALA A 278 -21.42 -8.28 7.97
C ALA A 278 -22.28 -9.22 7.10
N ALA A 279 -22.03 -9.30 5.78
CA ALA A 279 -22.80 -10.15 4.86
C ALA A 279 -22.69 -11.64 5.16
N ARG A 280 -21.55 -12.12 5.68
CA ARG A 280 -21.39 -13.52 6.14
C ARG A 280 -22.35 -13.89 7.27
N THR A 281 -22.68 -12.93 8.12
CA THR A 281 -23.51 -13.16 9.29
C THR A 281 -24.96 -12.67 9.07
N LEU A 282 -25.18 -11.68 8.22
CA LEU A 282 -26.48 -11.13 7.79
C LEU A 282 -26.74 -11.45 6.30
N PRO A 283 -26.89 -12.72 5.89
CA PRO A 283 -27.02 -13.07 4.47
C PRO A 283 -28.30 -12.53 3.81
N ASP A 284 -29.30 -12.16 4.62
CA ASP A 284 -30.60 -11.63 4.18
C ASP A 284 -30.62 -10.09 4.12
N ASP A 285 -29.57 -9.41 4.59
CA ASP A 285 -29.47 -7.95 4.46
C ASP A 285 -29.10 -7.57 3.02
N ALA A 286 -30.13 -7.24 2.25
CA ALA A 286 -29.98 -6.89 0.86
C ALA A 286 -29.25 -5.55 0.64
N ARG A 287 -29.21 -4.64 1.63
CA ARG A 287 -28.47 -3.36 1.50
C ARG A 287 -26.97 -3.63 1.50
N ILE A 288 -26.51 -4.41 2.48
CA ILE A 288 -25.09 -4.79 2.62
C ILE A 288 -24.64 -5.59 1.40
N ARG A 289 -25.42 -6.58 0.97
CA ARG A 289 -25.05 -7.43 -0.18
C ARG A 289 -24.98 -6.65 -1.50
N ARG A 290 -25.90 -5.71 -1.73
CA ARG A 290 -25.85 -4.85 -2.94
C ARG A 290 -24.65 -3.92 -2.91
N ALA A 291 -24.39 -3.26 -1.79
CA ALA A 291 -23.20 -2.40 -1.65
C ALA A 291 -21.91 -3.19 -1.89
N LEU A 292 -21.77 -4.37 -1.28
CA LEU A 292 -20.61 -5.24 -1.48
C LEU A 292 -20.46 -5.68 -2.95
N ALA A 293 -21.56 -6.05 -3.61
CA ALA A 293 -21.53 -6.44 -5.01
C ALA A 293 -21.09 -5.27 -5.92
N SER A 294 -21.68 -4.08 -5.75
CA SER A 294 -21.36 -2.90 -6.55
C SER A 294 -19.91 -2.44 -6.35
N TYR A 295 -19.44 -2.39 -5.11
CA TYR A 295 -18.05 -2.03 -4.84
C TYR A 295 -17.07 -3.10 -5.33
N GLY A 296 -17.39 -4.39 -5.16
CA GLY A 296 -16.57 -5.47 -5.72
C GLY A 296 -16.44 -5.39 -7.24
N GLU A 297 -17.50 -5.01 -7.96
CA GLU A 297 -17.44 -4.77 -9.40
C GLU A 297 -16.53 -3.59 -9.74
N GLY A 298 -16.65 -2.47 -9.00
CA GLY A 298 -15.80 -1.29 -9.20
C GLY A 298 -14.32 -1.59 -8.93
N VAL A 299 -14.00 -2.20 -7.79
CA VAL A 299 -12.61 -2.53 -7.43
C VAL A 299 -12.02 -3.57 -8.38
N ALA A 300 -12.81 -4.55 -8.84
CA ALA A 300 -12.34 -5.52 -9.82
C ALA A 300 -12.02 -4.88 -11.18
N SER A 301 -12.72 -3.82 -11.58
CA SER A 301 -12.40 -3.05 -12.79
C SER A 301 -11.08 -2.29 -12.70
N MET A 302 -10.50 -2.15 -11.51
CA MET A 302 -9.18 -1.55 -11.30
C MET A 302 -8.04 -2.58 -11.37
N ALA A 303 -8.34 -3.87 -11.50
CA ALA A 303 -7.33 -4.91 -11.65
C ALA A 303 -6.67 -4.85 -13.03
N THR A 304 -5.35 -5.04 -13.07
CA THR A 304 -4.57 -4.99 -14.32
C THR A 304 -4.12 -6.38 -14.76
N ASP A 305 -3.70 -6.49 -16.02
CA ASP A 305 -3.20 -7.74 -16.60
C ASP A 305 -1.75 -7.99 -16.18
N PRO A 306 -1.43 -9.10 -15.47
CA PRO A 306 -0.06 -9.47 -15.14
C PRO A 306 0.87 -9.63 -16.36
N ASP A 307 0.32 -10.00 -17.52
CA ASP A 307 1.10 -10.19 -18.76
C ASP A 307 1.24 -8.89 -19.58
N GLY A 308 0.51 -7.82 -19.19
CA GLY A 308 0.43 -6.56 -19.94
C GLY A 308 1.61 -5.60 -19.74
N GLY A 309 2.55 -5.91 -18.85
CA GLY A 309 3.56 -4.96 -18.36
C GLY A 309 3.04 -4.16 -17.18
N TRP A 310 3.40 -2.89 -17.06
CA TRP A 310 2.95 -2.02 -15.95
C TRP A 310 1.41 -2.04 -15.79
N PRO A 311 0.87 -2.10 -14.55
CA PRO A 311 1.53 -2.19 -13.24
C PRO A 311 1.71 -3.64 -12.74
N PHE A 312 1.97 -4.58 -13.66
CA PHE A 312 2.39 -5.95 -13.38
C PHE A 312 1.35 -6.78 -12.60
N GLY A 313 0.07 -6.62 -12.95
CA GLY A 313 -1.02 -7.35 -12.32
C GLY A 313 -1.54 -6.73 -11.03
N ALA A 314 -1.03 -5.57 -10.63
CA ALA A 314 -1.52 -4.85 -9.46
C ALA A 314 -2.99 -4.44 -9.65
N VAL A 315 -3.72 -4.34 -8.54
CA VAL A 315 -4.97 -3.56 -8.51
C VAL A 315 -4.61 -2.08 -8.34
N LEU A 316 -5.02 -1.25 -9.30
CA LEU A 316 -4.79 0.20 -9.24
C LEU A 316 -5.52 0.80 -8.04
N PRO A 317 -4.86 1.66 -7.25
CA PRO A 317 -5.40 2.08 -5.98
C PRO A 317 -6.50 3.14 -6.14
N TRP A 318 -6.46 3.93 -7.21
CA TRP A 318 -7.41 5.00 -7.43
C TRP A 318 -7.60 5.34 -8.91
N THR A 319 -8.66 6.07 -9.22
CA THR A 319 -8.95 6.53 -10.58
C THR A 319 -8.13 7.74 -11.00
N GLY A 320 -7.48 8.45 -10.07
CA GLY A 320 -6.79 9.71 -10.34
C GLY A 320 -5.45 9.59 -11.07
N SER A 321 -4.91 8.38 -11.28
CA SER A 321 -3.67 8.18 -12.04
C SER A 321 -3.50 6.73 -12.49
N LEU A 322 -3.02 6.53 -13.72
CA LEU A 322 -2.65 5.22 -14.27
C LEU A 322 -1.15 4.89 -14.08
N GLY A 323 -0.32 5.92 -13.87
CA GLY A 323 1.13 5.82 -13.69
C GLY A 323 1.57 5.67 -12.24
N PHE A 324 0.64 5.72 -11.30
CA PHE A 324 0.91 5.74 -9.87
C PHE A 324 0.18 4.62 -9.13
N TRP A 325 0.96 3.75 -8.48
CA TRP A 325 0.44 2.80 -7.51
C TRP A 325 0.93 3.17 -6.10
N HIS A 326 0.09 3.05 -5.08
CA HIS A 326 0.46 3.33 -3.69
C HIS A 326 -0.11 2.33 -2.69
N ALA A 327 0.56 2.20 -1.55
CA ALA A 327 0.31 1.15 -0.57
C ALA A 327 -0.98 1.28 0.23
N TRP A 328 -1.57 2.48 0.32
CA TRP A 328 -2.93 2.61 0.86
C TRP A 328 -3.99 1.81 0.06
N GLY A 329 -3.71 1.46 -1.21
CA GLY A 329 -4.52 0.56 -2.01
C GLY A 329 -4.31 -0.93 -1.75
N ALA A 330 -3.36 -1.31 -0.89
CA ALA A 330 -2.90 -2.70 -0.75
C ALA A 330 -3.93 -3.65 -0.09
N ALA A 331 -5.05 -3.13 0.42
CA ALA A 331 -6.18 -3.94 0.89
C ALA A 331 -7.05 -4.49 -0.26
N ALA A 332 -6.97 -3.93 -1.47
CA ALA A 332 -7.83 -4.32 -2.59
C ALA A 332 -7.74 -5.81 -2.97
N PRO A 333 -6.54 -6.45 -3.04
CA PRO A 333 -6.44 -7.88 -3.29
C PRO A 333 -7.10 -8.73 -2.18
N GLU A 334 -6.96 -8.34 -0.90
CA GLU A 334 -7.60 -9.02 0.24
C GLU A 334 -9.14 -8.96 0.10
N ALA A 335 -9.65 -7.75 -0.15
CA ALA A 335 -11.07 -7.48 -0.28
C ALA A 335 -11.69 -8.23 -1.47
N LEU A 336 -11.03 -8.24 -2.63
CA LEU A 336 -11.49 -8.95 -3.83
C LEU A 336 -11.55 -10.47 -3.63
N ALA A 337 -10.52 -11.06 -3.01
CA ALA A 337 -10.54 -12.51 -2.72
C ALA A 337 -11.65 -12.85 -1.72
N ALA A 338 -11.82 -12.06 -0.65
CA ALA A 338 -12.83 -12.31 0.37
C ALA A 338 -14.26 -12.12 -0.15
N ALA A 339 -14.52 -11.04 -0.88
CA ALA A 339 -15.81 -10.74 -1.49
C ALA A 339 -16.13 -11.69 -2.65
N GLY A 340 -15.13 -11.99 -3.48
CA GLY A 340 -15.27 -12.91 -4.62
C GLY A 340 -15.61 -14.32 -4.16
N SER A 341 -14.97 -14.80 -3.11
CA SER A 341 -15.30 -16.09 -2.48
C SER A 341 -16.71 -16.10 -1.91
N LEU A 342 -17.14 -15.03 -1.23
CA LEU A 342 -18.47 -14.93 -0.62
C LEU A 342 -19.59 -14.85 -1.68
N LEU A 343 -19.37 -14.11 -2.77
CA LEU A 343 -20.37 -13.86 -3.81
C LEU A 343 -20.26 -14.82 -5.01
N GLY A 344 -19.27 -15.72 -5.03
CA GLY A 344 -19.05 -16.67 -6.12
C GLY A 344 -18.47 -16.05 -7.40
N ARG A 345 -17.74 -14.93 -7.28
CA ARG A 345 -17.11 -14.19 -8.39
C ARG A 345 -15.65 -14.62 -8.55
N ARG A 346 -15.42 -15.61 -9.43
CA ARG A 346 -14.08 -16.21 -9.64
C ARG A 346 -13.07 -15.22 -10.21
N GLU A 347 -13.54 -14.30 -11.04
CA GLU A 347 -12.73 -13.25 -11.66
C GLU A 347 -12.14 -12.28 -10.61
N TRP A 348 -12.82 -12.05 -9.49
CA TRP A 348 -12.28 -11.22 -8.39
C TRP A 348 -11.19 -11.96 -7.61
N VAL A 349 -11.38 -13.25 -7.36
CA VAL A 349 -10.35 -14.11 -6.75
C VAL A 349 -9.12 -14.19 -7.67
N SER A 350 -9.34 -14.27 -8.99
CA SER A 350 -8.27 -14.25 -9.99
C SER A 350 -7.49 -12.92 -9.98
N ALA A 351 -8.17 -11.78 -9.84
CA ALA A 351 -7.51 -10.48 -9.73
C ALA A 351 -6.62 -10.40 -8.48
N SER A 352 -7.10 -10.91 -7.34
CA SER A 352 -6.29 -11.02 -6.11
C SER A 352 -5.03 -11.89 -6.31
N ALA A 353 -5.18 -13.04 -6.98
CA ALA A 353 -4.05 -13.90 -7.32
C ALA A 353 -3.07 -13.24 -8.30
N GLY A 354 -3.55 -12.45 -9.27
CA GLY A 354 -2.70 -11.67 -10.18
C GLY A 354 -1.80 -10.68 -9.43
N ASP A 355 -2.34 -9.94 -8.46
CA ASP A 355 -1.56 -9.02 -7.63
C ASP A 355 -0.57 -9.79 -6.72
N ALA A 356 -1.05 -10.85 -6.07
CA ALA A 356 -0.25 -11.66 -5.14
C ALA A 356 0.90 -12.42 -5.83
N GLY A 357 0.70 -12.93 -7.05
CA GLY A 357 1.69 -13.74 -7.77
C GLY A 357 2.49 -13.00 -8.84
N GLY A 358 2.02 -11.83 -9.29
CA GLY A 358 2.71 -10.98 -10.26
C GLY A 358 3.40 -9.79 -9.59
N PHE A 359 2.60 -8.89 -8.99
CA PHE A 359 3.11 -7.63 -8.47
C PHE A 359 3.89 -7.81 -7.15
N THR A 360 3.41 -8.64 -6.22
CA THR A 360 4.06 -8.83 -4.91
C THR A 360 5.49 -9.36 -5.03
N PRO A 361 5.81 -10.39 -5.85
CA PRO A 361 7.19 -10.82 -6.04
C PRO A 361 8.09 -9.70 -6.59
N LEU A 362 7.59 -8.88 -7.52
CA LEU A 362 8.34 -7.73 -8.05
C LEU A 362 8.62 -6.70 -6.94
N VAL A 363 7.64 -6.41 -6.09
CA VAL A 363 7.81 -5.53 -4.93
C VAL A 363 8.92 -6.03 -4.02
N LEU A 364 8.92 -7.32 -3.71
CA LEU A 364 9.93 -7.93 -2.84
C LEU A 364 11.34 -7.94 -3.47
N THR A 365 11.46 -8.23 -4.77
CA THR A 365 12.77 -8.24 -5.46
C THR A 365 13.31 -6.84 -5.73
N CYS A 366 12.49 -5.80 -5.63
CA CYS A 366 12.90 -4.40 -5.61
C CYS A 366 13.29 -3.87 -4.22
N GLY A 367 13.38 -4.74 -3.21
CA GLY A 367 13.92 -4.39 -1.89
C GLY A 367 12.86 -4.18 -0.81
N GLY A 368 11.57 -4.34 -1.13
CA GLY A 368 10.50 -4.35 -0.14
C GLY A 368 9.28 -3.50 -0.52
N PRO A 369 8.30 -3.42 0.39
CA PRO A 369 7.00 -2.79 0.17
C PRO A 369 7.09 -1.26 0.25
N ALA A 370 7.70 -0.63 -0.77
CA ALA A 370 7.70 0.82 -0.93
C ALA A 370 6.27 1.38 -0.97
N ASN A 371 6.05 2.52 -0.29
CA ASN A 371 4.73 3.14 -0.19
C ASN A 371 4.19 3.57 -1.56
N ALA A 372 5.08 3.93 -2.49
CA ALA A 372 4.70 4.35 -3.82
C ALA A 372 5.50 3.61 -4.91
N TRP A 373 4.84 3.43 -6.04
CA TRP A 373 5.45 3.06 -7.32
C TRP A 373 5.02 4.10 -8.34
N ALA A 374 5.97 4.93 -8.76
CA ALA A 374 5.67 6.16 -9.48
C ALA A 374 6.57 6.41 -10.70
N PRO A 375 6.75 5.48 -11.66
CA PRO A 375 6.39 4.05 -11.73
C PRO A 375 7.52 3.13 -11.26
N LEU A 376 8.59 3.71 -10.69
CA LEU A 376 9.65 3.01 -9.97
C LEU A 376 9.33 3.03 -8.47
N PRO A 377 9.92 2.13 -7.66
CA PRO A 377 9.83 2.22 -6.21
C PRO A 377 10.20 3.63 -5.72
N ALA A 378 9.30 4.23 -4.96
CA ALA A 378 9.41 5.58 -4.43
C ALA A 378 8.83 5.65 -3.02
N GLU A 379 9.19 6.70 -2.29
CA GLU A 379 8.77 6.94 -0.90
C GLU A 379 9.24 5.83 0.08
N ALA A 380 9.00 6.05 1.37
CA ALA A 380 9.39 5.13 2.42
C ALA A 380 8.64 3.79 2.32
N GLN A 381 9.20 2.72 2.87
CA GLN A 381 8.49 1.47 3.13
C GLN A 381 7.74 1.61 4.45
N ILE A 382 6.46 1.24 4.50
CA ILE A 382 5.61 1.40 5.68
C ILE A 382 4.87 0.12 6.05
N ALA A 383 4.51 -0.03 7.32
CA ALA A 383 3.81 -1.20 7.84
C ALA A 383 2.46 -1.46 7.13
N TYR A 384 1.75 -0.40 6.71
CA TYR A 384 0.52 -0.51 5.94
C TYR A 384 0.74 -1.31 4.64
N GLY A 385 1.77 -0.94 3.87
CA GLY A 385 2.12 -1.62 2.63
C GLY A 385 2.59 -3.04 2.83
N ALA A 386 3.40 -3.29 3.86
CA ALA A 386 3.83 -4.65 4.22
C ALA A 386 2.62 -5.52 4.59
N HIS A 387 1.71 -5.02 5.44
CA HIS A 387 0.49 -5.70 5.84
C HIS A 387 -0.37 -6.10 4.63
N GLY A 388 -0.65 -5.17 3.71
CA GLY A 388 -1.48 -5.46 2.55
C GLY A 388 -0.92 -6.56 1.64
N ARG A 389 0.41 -6.64 1.50
CA ARG A 389 1.08 -7.73 0.76
C ARG A 389 0.88 -9.08 1.42
N VAL A 390 0.98 -9.14 2.75
CA VAL A 390 0.75 -10.36 3.54
C VAL A 390 -0.72 -10.78 3.44
N ALA A 391 -1.65 -9.87 3.70
CA ALA A 391 -3.08 -10.14 3.74
C ALA A 391 -3.62 -10.57 2.37
N GLY A 392 -3.26 -9.84 1.30
CA GLY A 392 -3.63 -10.18 -0.07
C GLY A 392 -3.14 -11.57 -0.49
N ALA A 393 -1.87 -11.89 -0.23
CA ALA A 393 -1.30 -13.19 -0.56
C ALA A 393 -1.94 -14.35 0.24
N LEU A 394 -2.23 -14.14 1.53
CA LEU A 394 -2.94 -15.15 2.34
C LEU A 394 -4.36 -15.41 1.82
N GLN A 395 -5.11 -14.36 1.46
CA GLN A 395 -6.47 -14.52 0.95
C GLN A 395 -6.52 -15.12 -0.46
N ALA A 396 -5.52 -14.85 -1.31
CA ALA A 396 -5.41 -15.49 -2.63
C ALA A 396 -5.24 -17.02 -2.51
N GLY A 397 -4.75 -17.54 -1.38
CA GLY A 397 -4.90 -18.94 -0.95
C GLY A 397 -4.00 -19.99 -1.61
N GLY A 398 -3.26 -19.65 -2.66
CA GLY A 398 -2.29 -20.54 -3.31
C GLY A 398 -1.10 -20.91 -2.42
N ALA A 399 -0.55 -22.12 -2.59
CA ALA A 399 0.59 -22.60 -1.79
C ALA A 399 1.81 -21.66 -1.90
N GLY A 400 2.12 -21.20 -3.11
CA GLY A 400 3.17 -20.21 -3.35
C GLY A 400 2.86 -18.85 -2.73
N HIS A 401 1.59 -18.43 -2.72
CA HIS A 401 1.19 -17.17 -2.09
C HIS A 401 1.41 -17.19 -0.58
N ARG A 402 1.20 -18.32 0.11
CA ARG A 402 1.52 -18.45 1.54
C ARG A 402 3.02 -18.26 1.81
N VAL A 403 3.88 -18.79 0.94
CA VAL A 403 5.33 -18.59 1.07
C VAL A 403 5.69 -17.12 0.81
N LEU A 404 5.11 -16.49 -0.22
CA LEU A 404 5.28 -15.05 -0.47
C LEU A 404 4.80 -14.19 0.70
N ALA A 405 3.69 -14.54 1.35
CA ALA A 405 3.19 -13.86 2.54
C ALA A 405 4.23 -13.92 3.68
N GLY A 406 4.91 -15.05 3.85
CA GLY A 406 5.97 -15.21 4.85
C GLY A 406 7.20 -14.35 4.54
N LEU A 407 7.60 -14.29 3.26
CA LEU A 407 8.71 -13.42 2.82
C LEU A 407 8.36 -11.93 2.97
N ALA A 408 7.12 -11.52 2.62
CA ALA A 408 6.64 -10.16 2.80
C ALA A 408 6.56 -9.77 4.28
N ALA A 409 6.08 -10.66 5.14
CA ALA A 409 6.06 -10.46 6.59
C ALA A 409 7.47 -10.39 7.19
N GLY A 410 8.48 -10.96 6.53
CA GLY A 410 9.90 -10.82 6.89
C GLY A 410 10.35 -9.36 7.01
N TRP A 411 9.67 -8.42 6.35
CA TRP A 411 9.94 -6.98 6.47
C TRP A 411 9.96 -6.50 7.92
N PHE A 412 8.99 -6.98 8.72
CA PHE A 412 8.87 -6.67 10.15
C PHE A 412 10.07 -7.16 10.98
N PHE A 413 10.72 -8.24 10.52
CA PHE A 413 11.83 -8.91 11.21
C PHE A 413 13.22 -8.58 10.62
N GLY A 414 13.30 -7.59 9.72
CA GLY A 414 14.56 -7.08 9.19
C GLY A 414 14.79 -7.30 7.69
N ALA A 415 13.85 -7.91 6.97
CA ALA A 415 13.91 -8.03 5.51
C ALA A 415 13.52 -6.71 4.81
N ASN A 416 14.22 -5.63 5.16
CA ASN A 416 14.03 -4.29 4.62
C ASN A 416 15.39 -3.68 4.26
N THR A 417 15.36 -2.54 3.58
CA THR A 417 16.59 -1.87 3.10
C THR A 417 17.51 -1.39 4.21
N ALA A 418 17.03 -1.27 5.45
CA ALA A 418 17.85 -0.96 6.61
C ALA A 418 18.51 -2.21 7.23
N GLY A 419 18.01 -3.42 6.96
CA GLY A 419 18.44 -4.65 7.63
C GLY A 419 18.14 -4.66 9.13
N VAL A 420 17.11 -3.91 9.57
CA VAL A 420 16.77 -3.71 10.98
C VAL A 420 15.33 -4.15 11.23
N PRO A 421 15.04 -4.99 12.24
CA PRO A 421 13.67 -5.29 12.62
C PRO A 421 12.89 -4.01 12.96
N VAL A 422 11.69 -3.89 12.39
CA VAL A 422 10.77 -2.77 12.63
C VAL A 422 9.59 -3.18 13.51
N TYR A 423 9.52 -4.44 13.91
CA TYR A 423 8.58 -4.95 14.90
C TYR A 423 9.33 -5.57 16.08
N ASP A 424 8.88 -5.27 17.30
CA ASP A 424 9.33 -5.93 18.53
C ASP A 424 8.23 -6.81 19.12
N PRO A 425 8.34 -8.15 19.04
CA PRO A 425 7.37 -9.07 19.63
C PRO A 425 7.21 -8.95 21.15
N ALA A 426 8.23 -8.45 21.86
CA ALA A 426 8.21 -8.35 23.31
C ALA A 426 7.34 -7.19 23.82
N THR A 427 7.15 -6.15 23.01
CA THR A 427 6.44 -4.93 23.40
C THR A 427 5.26 -4.59 22.49
N GLY A 428 5.23 -5.15 21.28
CA GLY A 428 4.25 -4.80 20.24
C GLY A 428 4.56 -3.50 19.50
N VAL A 429 5.69 -2.84 19.81
CA VAL A 429 6.16 -1.64 19.12
C VAL A 429 6.39 -1.96 17.64
N THR A 430 5.85 -1.10 16.78
CA THR A 430 6.09 -1.15 15.34
C THR A 430 6.58 0.21 14.86
N PHE A 431 7.78 0.26 14.30
CA PHE A 431 8.34 1.49 13.77
C PHE A 431 7.60 1.96 12.51
N ASP A 432 7.49 3.28 12.35
CA ASP A 432 6.69 3.92 11.30
C ASP A 432 7.12 3.54 9.88
N GLY A 433 8.41 3.31 9.66
CA GLY A 433 8.87 2.81 8.37
C GLY A 433 10.37 2.90 8.15
N VAL A 434 10.75 2.57 6.91
CA VAL A 434 12.13 2.64 6.41
C VAL A 434 12.18 3.59 5.22
N GLU A 435 12.95 4.65 5.36
CA GLU A 435 13.11 5.70 4.36
C GLU A 435 13.84 5.19 3.10
N THR A 436 13.72 5.93 2.00
CA THR A 436 14.38 5.59 0.73
C THR A 436 15.90 5.53 0.82
N ASP A 437 16.50 6.23 1.79
CA ASP A 437 17.94 6.22 2.08
C ASP A 437 18.37 5.11 3.06
N GLY A 438 17.43 4.26 3.50
CA GLY A 438 17.67 3.16 4.44
C GLY A 438 17.63 3.56 5.91
N ARG A 439 17.30 4.81 6.26
CA ARG A 439 17.08 5.23 7.65
C ARG A 439 15.75 4.67 8.17
N VAL A 440 15.75 4.14 9.39
CA VAL A 440 14.51 3.74 10.09
C VAL A 440 13.90 4.96 10.79
N ASN A 441 12.62 5.24 10.52
CA ASN A 441 11.82 6.13 11.36
C ASN A 441 11.37 5.36 12.60
N ARG A 442 11.94 5.68 13.77
CA ARG A 442 11.74 4.95 15.03
C ARG A 442 10.52 5.41 15.83
N ASN A 443 9.76 6.38 15.33
CA ASN A 443 8.44 6.67 15.88
C ASN A 443 7.53 5.45 15.71
N SER A 444 6.48 5.35 16.52
CA SER A 444 5.59 4.19 16.57
C SER A 444 4.16 4.62 16.83
N GLY A 445 3.59 5.36 15.88
CA GLY A 445 2.21 5.85 15.93
C GLY A 445 1.17 4.74 15.82
N ALA A 446 -0.11 5.14 15.83
CA ALA A 446 -1.22 4.20 15.74
C ALA A 446 -1.21 3.41 14.43
N GLU A 447 -1.04 4.06 13.27
CA GLU A 447 -1.05 3.37 11.97
C GLU A 447 -0.04 2.23 11.89
N SER A 448 1.24 2.49 12.18
CA SER A 448 2.30 1.49 12.09
C SER A 448 2.06 0.35 13.08
N THR A 449 1.69 0.68 14.32
CA THR A 449 1.34 -0.29 15.36
C THR A 449 0.16 -1.17 14.93
N ILE A 450 -0.92 -0.58 14.45
CA ILE A 450 -2.13 -1.29 14.02
C ILE A 450 -1.80 -2.28 12.90
N HIS A 451 -1.11 -1.84 11.84
CA HIS A 451 -0.77 -2.70 10.70
C HIS A 451 0.28 -3.76 11.03
N GLY A 452 1.19 -3.48 11.98
CA GLY A 452 2.05 -4.49 12.60
C GLY A 452 1.23 -5.57 13.29
N GLN A 453 0.28 -5.19 14.16
CA GLN A 453 -0.55 -6.15 14.90
C GLN A 453 -1.53 -6.92 13.99
N LEU A 454 -2.12 -6.29 12.97
CA LEU A 454 -2.92 -7.00 11.97
C LEU A 454 -2.09 -8.09 11.27
N THR A 455 -0.83 -7.79 10.94
CA THR A 455 0.09 -8.79 10.39
C THR A 455 0.39 -9.90 11.40
N MET A 456 0.68 -9.58 12.66
CA MET A 456 0.96 -10.60 13.67
C MET A 456 -0.24 -11.51 13.95
N LEU A 457 -1.47 -10.98 13.92
CA LEU A 457 -2.70 -11.77 14.01
C LEU A 457 -2.83 -12.75 12.83
N LEU A 458 -2.49 -12.31 11.62
CA LEU A 458 -2.45 -13.19 10.45
C LEU A 458 -1.41 -14.31 10.63
N LEU A 459 -0.20 -13.97 11.10
CA LEU A 459 0.87 -14.94 11.35
C LEU A 459 0.51 -15.95 12.45
N ASP A 460 -0.08 -15.49 13.55
CA ASP A 460 -0.57 -16.37 14.63
C ASP A 460 -1.59 -17.39 14.12
N SER A 461 -2.41 -17.01 13.14
CA SER A 461 -3.38 -17.90 12.49
C SER A 461 -2.78 -18.80 11.40
N ALA A 462 -1.53 -18.56 11.01
CA ALA A 462 -0.84 -19.21 9.90
C ALA A 462 0.59 -19.66 10.30
N PRO A 463 0.74 -20.73 11.12
CA PRO A 463 2.03 -21.13 11.69
C PRO A 463 3.13 -21.44 10.66
N ASP A 464 2.75 -21.97 9.49
CA ASP A 464 3.66 -22.21 8.36
C ASP A 464 4.25 -20.91 7.79
N VAL A 465 3.43 -19.85 7.75
CA VAL A 465 3.83 -18.52 7.27
C VAL A 465 4.62 -17.78 8.34
N ALA A 466 4.21 -17.88 9.60
CA ALA A 466 4.94 -17.34 10.74
C ALA A 466 6.35 -17.93 10.86
N ALA A 467 6.50 -19.24 10.62
CA ALA A 467 7.79 -19.90 10.63
C ALA A 467 8.76 -19.32 9.58
N ILE A 468 8.27 -19.00 8.37
CA ILE A 468 9.08 -18.32 7.36
C ILE A 468 9.45 -16.92 7.83
N ALA A 469 8.46 -16.10 8.20
CA ALA A 469 8.66 -14.70 8.54
C ALA A 469 9.66 -14.52 9.70
N THR A 470 9.48 -15.29 10.79
CA THR A 470 10.31 -15.21 12.00
C THR A 470 11.67 -15.88 11.86
N SER A 471 11.87 -16.70 10.83
CA SER A 471 13.20 -17.24 10.52
C SER A 471 14.12 -16.17 9.92
N ILE A 472 13.56 -15.14 9.29
CA ILE A 472 14.30 -14.11 8.57
C ILE A 472 14.89 -13.10 9.56
N SER A 473 16.13 -12.69 9.29
CA SER A 473 16.90 -11.72 10.08
C SER A 473 17.47 -10.57 9.25
N GLY A 474 17.32 -10.61 7.93
CA GLY A 474 17.86 -9.59 7.03
C GLY A 474 17.53 -9.83 5.56
N LEU A 475 17.56 -8.76 4.77
CA LEU A 475 17.62 -8.82 3.30
C LEU A 475 19.08 -8.68 2.87
N ARG A 476 19.73 -9.80 2.48
CA ARG A 476 21.16 -9.82 2.14
C ARG A 476 21.44 -9.14 0.79
N ALA A 477 20.63 -9.46 -0.20
CA ALA A 477 20.80 -8.99 -1.56
C ALA A 477 19.46 -9.04 -2.29
N HIS A 478 19.28 -8.15 -3.26
CA HIS A 478 18.17 -8.20 -4.18
C HIS A 478 18.60 -7.69 -5.56
N THR A 479 17.87 -8.08 -6.59
CA THR A 479 18.08 -7.67 -7.97
C THR A 479 16.73 -7.54 -8.62
N GLY A 480 16.24 -6.30 -8.67
CA GLY A 480 14.90 -5.95 -9.15
C GLY A 480 14.94 -5.09 -10.40
N LEU A 481 13.79 -4.50 -10.72
CA LEU A 481 13.63 -3.53 -11.78
C LEU A 481 14.38 -2.23 -11.43
N ARG A 482 15.04 -1.64 -12.43
CA ARG A 482 15.77 -0.36 -12.31
C ARG A 482 15.57 0.50 -13.56
N ALA A 483 15.95 1.77 -13.46
CA ALA A 483 15.99 2.67 -14.61
C ALA A 483 17.43 2.99 -15.04
N ILE A 484 17.59 3.29 -16.32
CA ILE A 484 18.71 4.04 -16.87
C ILE A 484 18.14 5.39 -17.30
N ASP A 485 18.46 6.45 -16.56
CA ASP A 485 17.96 7.79 -16.84
C ASP A 485 18.43 8.27 -18.22
N ALA A 486 17.54 8.91 -18.96
CA ALA A 486 17.83 9.31 -20.33
C ALA A 486 18.96 10.35 -20.40
N GLU A 487 19.09 11.24 -19.42
CA GLU A 487 20.17 12.23 -19.38
C GLU A 487 21.57 11.63 -19.19
N ASN A 488 21.64 10.37 -18.75
CA ASN A 488 22.89 9.64 -18.55
C ASN A 488 23.25 8.75 -19.76
N ALA A 489 22.40 8.71 -20.79
CA ALA A 489 22.60 7.95 -22.01
C ALA A 489 23.41 8.73 -23.07
N THR A 490 23.72 8.09 -24.20
CA THR A 490 24.38 8.78 -25.32
C THR A 490 23.34 9.56 -26.13
N LEU A 491 23.51 10.87 -26.22
CA LEU A 491 22.56 11.77 -26.88
C LEU A 491 23.07 12.22 -28.25
N SER A 492 22.19 12.31 -29.23
CA SER A 492 22.48 13.04 -30.47
C SER A 492 22.51 14.56 -30.24
N PRO A 493 23.19 15.35 -31.11
CA PRO A 493 23.45 16.77 -30.84
C PRO A 493 22.23 17.67 -30.64
N GLY A 494 21.05 17.32 -31.18
CA GLY A 494 19.83 18.10 -31.02
C GLY A 494 19.03 17.82 -29.74
N CYS A 495 19.43 16.82 -28.94
CA CYS A 495 18.76 16.50 -27.69
C CYS A 495 19.04 17.55 -26.61
N THR A 496 18.06 17.80 -25.74
CA THR A 496 18.20 18.72 -24.59
C THR A 496 17.74 18.05 -23.30
N VAL A 497 18.57 18.10 -22.24
CA VAL A 497 18.17 17.66 -20.91
C VAL A 497 17.35 18.76 -20.23
N VAL A 498 16.15 18.43 -19.78
CA VAL A 498 15.21 19.36 -19.14
C VAL A 498 14.95 18.93 -17.71
N ARG A 499 15.15 19.86 -16.77
CA ARG A 499 14.83 19.69 -15.34
C ARG A 499 13.63 20.57 -15.00
N PRO A 500 12.44 20.01 -14.72
CA PRO A 500 11.28 20.82 -14.38
C PRO A 500 11.52 21.63 -13.10
N ALA A 501 11.16 22.92 -13.12
CA ALA A 501 11.34 23.80 -11.97
C ALA A 501 10.47 23.39 -10.75
N THR A 502 9.41 22.62 -10.99
CA THR A 502 8.49 22.09 -9.97
C THR A 502 8.97 20.79 -9.31
N GLY A 503 10.13 20.26 -9.72
CA GLY A 503 10.67 18.99 -9.25
C GLY A 503 10.29 17.81 -10.14
N ALA A 504 10.60 16.59 -9.67
CA ALA A 504 10.43 15.36 -10.45
C ALA A 504 8.96 14.92 -10.64
N TRP A 505 8.05 15.37 -9.78
CA TRP A 505 6.64 15.01 -9.86
C TRP A 505 5.97 15.69 -11.04
N THR A 506 5.38 14.90 -11.94
CA THR A 506 4.70 15.38 -13.15
C THR A 506 3.21 15.65 -12.96
N GLY A 507 2.63 15.21 -11.84
CA GLY A 507 1.18 15.06 -11.67
C GLY A 507 0.70 13.61 -11.79
N GLU A 508 1.46 12.77 -12.50
CA GLU A 508 1.14 11.35 -12.76
C GLU A 508 2.17 10.36 -12.23
N GLY A 509 3.42 10.80 -12.11
CA GLY A 509 4.54 9.97 -11.71
C GLY A 509 5.76 10.84 -11.41
N ASN A 510 6.82 10.23 -10.91
CA ASN A 510 8.12 10.87 -10.74
C ASN A 510 9.01 10.57 -11.95
N LEU A 511 9.58 11.61 -12.54
CA LEU A 511 10.67 11.48 -13.50
C LEU A 511 11.86 10.82 -12.81
N SER A 512 12.44 9.80 -13.46
CA SER A 512 13.67 9.18 -13.01
C SER A 512 14.81 10.20 -13.06
N GLY A 513 15.67 10.24 -12.03
CA GLY A 513 16.75 11.26 -11.95
C GLY A 513 16.27 12.72 -11.82
N GLY A 514 14.95 12.98 -11.80
CA GLY A 514 14.35 14.31 -11.76
C GLY A 514 14.50 15.13 -13.03
N ALA A 515 14.75 14.49 -14.17
CA ALA A 515 14.87 15.13 -15.47
C ALA A 515 14.24 14.28 -16.58
N TYR A 516 14.05 14.86 -17.76
CA TYR A 516 13.82 14.11 -18.99
C TYR A 516 14.68 14.69 -20.11
N VAL A 517 14.90 13.92 -21.17
CA VAL A 517 15.52 14.40 -22.41
C VAL A 517 14.42 14.73 -23.41
N GLN A 518 14.40 15.98 -23.88
CA GLN A 518 13.63 16.35 -25.06
C GLN A 518 14.38 15.88 -26.31
N VAL A 519 13.72 15.05 -27.12
CA VAL A 519 14.26 14.45 -28.34
C VAL A 519 13.44 14.92 -29.54
N PRO A 520 13.92 15.94 -30.27
CA PRO A 520 13.27 16.44 -31.49
C PRO A 520 13.20 15.39 -32.61
N GLU A 521 12.38 15.65 -33.62
CA GLU A 521 12.17 14.72 -34.74
C GLU A 521 13.50 14.40 -35.44
N GLY A 522 13.80 13.11 -35.59
CA GLY A 522 15.04 12.63 -36.20
C GLY A 522 16.24 12.50 -35.24
N GLU A 523 16.17 13.13 -34.06
CA GLU A 523 17.17 12.98 -33.00
C GLU A 523 16.97 11.64 -32.24
N TRP A 524 18.00 11.22 -31.51
CA TRP A 524 18.00 9.93 -30.83
C TRP A 524 18.77 9.92 -29.51
N VAL A 525 18.38 8.97 -28.66
CA VAL A 525 19.06 8.63 -27.40
C VAL A 525 19.40 7.15 -27.42
N GLU A 526 20.64 6.80 -27.06
CA GLU A 526 21.14 5.42 -27.09
C GLU A 526 21.62 4.97 -25.71
N PHE A 527 21.05 3.86 -25.26
CA PHE A 527 21.30 3.22 -23.98
C PHE A 527 22.13 1.96 -24.16
N GLU A 528 23.06 1.75 -23.23
CA GLU A 528 23.81 0.50 -23.08
C GLU A 528 23.17 -0.35 -21.98
N VAL A 529 22.66 -1.52 -22.36
CA VAL A 529 22.07 -2.49 -21.42
C VAL A 529 23.07 -3.62 -21.18
N ALA A 530 23.60 -3.67 -19.97
CA ALA A 530 24.70 -4.58 -19.61
C ALA A 530 24.28 -6.04 -19.35
N GLU A 531 22.98 -6.34 -19.39
CA GLU A 531 22.40 -7.62 -18.98
C GLU A 531 21.18 -8.03 -19.82
N ALA A 532 20.78 -9.29 -19.70
CA ALA A 532 19.54 -9.80 -20.27
C ALA A 532 18.33 -9.29 -19.46
N ALA A 533 17.35 -8.70 -20.14
CA ALA A 533 16.25 -8.01 -19.47
C ALA A 533 15.01 -7.88 -20.35
N VAL A 534 13.86 -7.73 -19.70
CA VAL A 534 12.66 -7.14 -20.28
C VAL A 534 12.82 -5.62 -20.24
N LEU A 535 12.61 -4.98 -21.38
CA LEU A 535 12.86 -3.56 -21.57
C LEU A 535 11.54 -2.81 -21.67
N HIS A 536 11.43 -1.69 -20.95
CA HIS A 536 10.30 -0.77 -21.05
C HIS A 536 10.79 0.65 -21.33
N GLY A 537 10.24 1.29 -22.34
CA GLY A 537 10.48 2.70 -22.61
C GLY A 537 9.64 3.55 -21.66
N LEU A 538 10.27 4.50 -20.97
CA LEU A 538 9.57 5.43 -20.09
C LEU A 538 9.60 6.82 -20.72
N ILE A 539 8.44 7.23 -21.24
CA ILE A 539 8.23 8.50 -21.92
C ILE A 539 7.18 9.26 -21.12
N TRP A 540 7.45 10.52 -20.80
CA TRP A 540 6.41 11.41 -20.29
C TRP A 540 5.53 11.84 -21.46
N ARG A 541 4.49 11.04 -21.71
CA ARG A 541 3.61 11.23 -22.88
C ARG A 541 2.83 12.51 -22.75
N GLN A 542 2.69 13.23 -23.87
CA GLN A 542 1.92 14.47 -23.94
C GLN A 542 0.44 14.18 -24.23
N ALA A 543 -0.47 15.06 -23.79
CA ALA A 543 -1.90 14.92 -24.09
C ALA A 543 -2.20 15.02 -25.59
N THR A 544 -1.59 15.99 -26.27
CA THR A 544 -1.64 16.12 -27.72
C THR A 544 -0.82 15.03 -28.39
N ASP A 545 -1.25 14.61 -29.58
CA ASP A 545 -0.41 13.77 -30.42
C ASP A 545 0.83 14.57 -30.87
N VAL A 546 2.00 14.10 -30.46
CA VAL A 546 3.31 14.70 -30.76
C VAL A 546 4.21 13.70 -31.49
N GLY A 547 3.61 12.66 -32.08
CA GLY A 547 4.32 11.59 -32.76
C GLY A 547 4.71 10.42 -31.85
N ASP A 548 5.71 9.68 -32.30
CA ASP A 548 6.13 8.41 -31.71
C ASP A 548 7.62 8.37 -31.37
N ALA A 549 7.97 7.47 -30.45
CA ALA A 549 9.33 6.99 -30.27
C ALA A 549 9.51 5.64 -30.96
N VAL A 550 10.55 5.52 -31.77
CA VAL A 550 10.97 4.27 -32.42
C VAL A 550 12.17 3.71 -31.67
N TRP A 551 11.97 2.57 -31.04
CA TRP A 551 12.97 1.85 -30.27
C TRP A 551 13.59 0.76 -31.12
N GLU A 552 14.84 0.93 -31.52
CA GLU A 552 15.64 -0.12 -32.13
C GLU A 552 16.49 -0.80 -31.07
N VAL A 553 16.29 -2.10 -30.88
CA VAL A 553 17.06 -2.90 -29.92
C VAL A 553 17.96 -3.84 -30.69
N ARG A 554 19.25 -3.78 -30.39
CA ARG A 554 20.31 -4.62 -30.98
C ARG A 554 20.92 -5.49 -29.90
N ALA A 555 20.69 -6.81 -29.96
CA ALA A 555 21.20 -7.76 -28.97
C ALA A 555 21.58 -9.10 -29.62
N GLY A 556 22.76 -9.64 -29.32
CA GLY A 556 23.17 -10.97 -29.78
C GLY A 556 23.11 -11.17 -31.31
N GLY A 557 23.42 -10.14 -32.10
CA GLY A 557 23.33 -10.16 -33.57
C GLY A 557 21.90 -10.09 -34.14
N ARG A 558 20.89 -9.96 -33.29
CA ARG A 558 19.50 -9.71 -33.66
C ARG A 558 19.16 -8.24 -33.49
N THR A 559 18.35 -7.71 -34.39
CA THR A 559 17.79 -6.37 -34.30
C THR A 559 16.29 -6.45 -34.44
N TRP A 560 15.55 -5.76 -33.58
CA TRP A 560 14.12 -5.55 -33.73
C TRP A 560 13.75 -4.12 -33.39
N THR A 561 12.56 -3.73 -33.83
CA THR A 561 12.05 -2.38 -33.63
C THR A 561 10.68 -2.43 -32.98
N LYS A 562 10.43 -1.53 -32.03
CA LYS A 562 9.11 -1.28 -31.44
C LYS A 562 8.80 0.21 -31.55
N THR A 563 7.57 0.55 -31.89
CA THR A 563 7.08 1.92 -31.85
C THR A 563 6.20 2.10 -30.61
N THR A 564 6.40 3.18 -29.88
CA THR A 564 5.57 3.57 -28.72
C THR A 564 5.10 5.01 -28.89
N PRO A 565 3.84 5.34 -28.55
CA PRO A 565 3.35 6.71 -28.62
C PRO A 565 4.14 7.63 -27.67
N ALA A 566 4.43 8.84 -28.14
CA ALA A 566 5.00 9.92 -27.34
C ALA A 566 3.95 10.98 -26.93
N GLY A 567 2.77 10.92 -27.56
CA GLY A 567 1.64 11.78 -27.27
C GLY A 567 0.31 11.03 -27.22
N GLY A 568 -0.77 11.79 -27.39
CA GLY A 568 -2.11 11.25 -27.58
C GLY A 568 -2.64 10.47 -26.39
N THR A 569 -2.38 10.91 -25.15
CA THR A 569 -3.03 10.31 -23.97
C THR A 569 -4.53 10.63 -23.92
N GLY A 570 -5.00 11.60 -24.72
CA GLY A 570 -6.40 11.99 -24.74
C GLY A 570 -6.71 13.02 -23.66
N THR A 571 -7.97 13.09 -23.23
CA THR A 571 -8.38 14.02 -22.19
C THR A 571 -7.91 13.52 -20.83
N ARG A 572 -7.21 14.38 -20.08
CA ARG A 572 -6.70 14.09 -18.72
C ARG A 572 -7.80 13.54 -17.80
N GLY A 573 -9.01 14.11 -17.90
CA GLY A 573 -10.13 13.72 -17.04
C GLY A 573 -9.83 14.05 -15.57
N LEU A 574 -9.78 13.05 -14.70
CA LEU A 574 -9.52 13.21 -13.26
C LEU A 574 -8.03 13.37 -12.88
N THR A 575 -7.11 13.14 -13.81
CA THR A 575 -5.67 13.25 -13.55
C THR A 575 -5.26 14.67 -13.17
N GLU A 576 -4.23 14.79 -12.32
CA GLU A 576 -3.77 16.10 -11.81
C GLU A 576 -3.08 16.93 -12.90
N ALA A 577 -2.48 16.26 -13.88
CA ALA A 577 -1.76 16.91 -14.98
C ALA A 577 -2.11 16.30 -16.34
N ASP A 578 -1.89 17.09 -17.39
CA ASP A 578 -2.00 16.60 -18.77
C ASP A 578 -0.81 15.68 -19.10
N GLY A 579 -1.11 14.55 -19.71
CA GLY A 579 -0.10 13.57 -20.11
C GLY A 579 0.01 12.41 -19.13
N MET A 580 0.90 11.45 -19.41
CA MET A 580 0.99 10.19 -18.65
C MET A 580 2.44 9.72 -18.56
N LEU A 581 2.82 9.15 -17.41
CA LEU A 581 4.13 8.53 -17.20
C LEU A 581 3.95 7.05 -16.83
N VAL A 582 3.89 6.19 -17.85
CA VAL A 582 3.69 4.74 -17.72
C VAL A 582 4.77 3.99 -18.51
N PRO A 583 5.43 2.97 -17.93
CA PRO A 583 6.37 2.11 -18.66
C PRO A 583 5.71 1.38 -19.84
N GLN A 584 6.31 1.47 -21.03
CA GLN A 584 5.80 0.86 -22.26
C GLN A 584 6.66 -0.32 -22.68
N LEU A 585 6.10 -1.54 -22.72
CA LEU A 585 6.84 -2.76 -23.03
C LEU A 585 7.45 -2.75 -24.45
N LEU A 586 8.78 -2.88 -24.52
CA LEU A 586 9.56 -2.93 -25.76
C LEU A 586 9.87 -4.37 -26.22
N GLY A 587 9.83 -5.32 -25.28
CA GLY A 587 10.15 -6.73 -25.48
C GLY A 587 11.34 -7.19 -24.64
N GLU A 588 11.86 -8.37 -24.97
CA GLU A 588 12.92 -9.03 -24.20
C GLU A 588 14.26 -9.02 -24.95
N SER A 589 15.34 -8.72 -24.24
CA SER A 589 16.71 -9.02 -24.66
C SER A 589 17.28 -10.19 -23.86
N LEU A 590 17.88 -11.16 -24.56
CA LEU A 590 18.48 -12.34 -23.93
C LEU A 590 19.95 -12.15 -23.54
N GLU A 591 20.54 -11.02 -23.93
CA GLU A 591 21.94 -10.68 -23.70
C GLU A 591 22.09 -9.16 -23.54
N ARG A 592 23.34 -8.68 -23.48
CA ARG A 592 23.66 -7.25 -23.59
C ARG A 592 23.01 -6.66 -24.85
N ALA A 593 22.47 -5.46 -24.71
CA ALA A 593 21.78 -4.77 -25.79
C ALA A 593 22.21 -3.32 -25.90
N VAL A 594 22.23 -2.82 -27.13
CA VAL A 594 22.22 -1.39 -27.43
C VAL A 594 20.79 -1.04 -27.81
N VAL A 595 20.20 -0.07 -27.12
CA VAL A 595 18.81 0.36 -27.33
C VAL A 595 18.82 1.80 -27.78
N ARG A 596 18.36 2.06 -29.01
CA ARG A 596 18.25 3.41 -29.55
C ARG A 596 16.79 3.84 -29.64
N CYS A 597 16.45 4.93 -28.97
CA CYS A 597 15.17 5.62 -29.12
C CYS A 597 15.34 6.77 -30.11
N THR A 598 14.77 6.65 -31.31
CA THR A 598 14.69 7.73 -32.30
C THR A 598 13.32 8.36 -32.27
N SER A 599 13.26 9.69 -32.17
CA SER A 599 12.01 10.44 -32.18
C SER A 599 11.46 10.62 -33.60
N ARG A 600 10.15 10.43 -33.77
CA ARG A 600 9.36 10.82 -34.96
C ARG A 600 8.44 12.03 -34.65
N GLY A 601 8.86 12.89 -33.73
CA GLY A 601 8.12 14.07 -33.32
C GLY A 601 8.81 14.80 -32.17
N ASP A 602 8.13 15.05 -31.05
CA ASP A 602 8.73 15.71 -29.87
C ASP A 602 8.61 14.82 -28.63
N VAL A 603 9.57 13.89 -28.49
CA VAL A 603 9.56 12.90 -27.41
C VAL A 603 10.14 13.51 -26.14
N ARG A 604 9.44 13.36 -25.01
CA ARG A 604 9.96 13.64 -23.67
C ARG A 604 10.40 12.33 -23.01
N LEU A 605 11.63 11.92 -23.29
CA LEU A 605 12.16 10.63 -22.86
C LEU A 605 12.69 10.72 -21.43
N ASP A 606 12.09 9.98 -20.51
CA ASP A 606 12.49 9.96 -19.09
C ASP A 606 13.60 8.94 -18.86
N ALA A 607 13.35 7.67 -19.20
CA ALA A 607 14.29 6.60 -18.94
C ALA A 607 14.08 5.37 -19.83
N LEU A 608 15.05 4.45 -19.79
CA LEU A 608 14.86 3.06 -20.15
C LEU A 608 14.77 2.23 -18.87
N VAL A 609 13.61 1.61 -18.62
CA VAL A 609 13.40 0.70 -17.50
C VAL A 609 13.89 -0.69 -17.89
N VAL A 610 14.81 -1.22 -17.09
CA VAL A 610 15.47 -2.52 -17.26
C VAL A 610 15.00 -3.44 -16.15
N GLN A 611 14.24 -4.46 -16.53
CA GLN A 611 13.77 -5.50 -15.62
C GLN A 611 14.52 -6.81 -15.94
N PRO A 612 15.40 -7.31 -15.06
CA PRO A 612 16.08 -8.59 -15.25
C PRO A 612 15.11 -9.72 -15.60
N LEU A 613 15.48 -10.65 -16.50
CA LEU A 613 14.59 -11.76 -16.90
C LEU A 613 14.15 -12.61 -15.70
N VAL A 614 15.01 -12.70 -14.69
CA VAL A 614 14.70 -13.24 -13.36
C VAL A 614 15.14 -12.20 -12.34
N THR A 615 14.17 -11.64 -11.62
CA THR A 615 14.45 -10.79 -10.46
C THR A 615 14.61 -11.65 -9.21
N THR A 616 15.42 -11.21 -8.24
CA THR A 616 15.74 -12.03 -7.07
C THR A 616 15.75 -11.25 -5.76
N ALA A 617 15.47 -11.94 -4.66
CA ALA A 617 15.68 -11.46 -3.30
C ALA A 617 16.24 -12.60 -2.43
N VAL A 618 17.31 -12.34 -1.71
CA VAL A 618 18.03 -13.28 -0.84
C VAL A 618 17.83 -12.84 0.61
N TYR A 619 17.19 -13.69 1.39
CA TYR A 619 16.82 -13.44 2.79
C TYR A 619 17.74 -14.24 3.70
N GLU A 620 18.35 -13.58 4.67
CA GLU A 620 19.13 -14.27 5.70
C GLU A 620 18.19 -14.92 6.69
N THR A 621 18.29 -16.23 6.88
CA THR A 621 17.50 -16.94 7.90
C THR A 621 18.38 -17.68 8.90
N ALA A 622 17.79 -18.10 10.03
CA ALA A 622 18.49 -18.87 11.05
C ALA A 622 19.07 -20.22 10.58
N ALA A 623 18.55 -20.81 9.50
CA ALA A 623 18.97 -22.12 8.99
C ALA A 623 19.83 -22.06 7.71
N GLY A 624 19.94 -20.89 7.08
CA GLY A 624 20.54 -20.68 5.76
C GLY A 624 19.75 -19.63 4.98
N ASP A 625 20.19 -19.25 3.78
CA ASP A 625 19.48 -18.20 3.05
C ASP A 625 18.24 -18.75 2.32
N ALA A 626 17.13 -18.04 2.43
CA ALA A 626 15.97 -18.25 1.57
C ALA A 626 16.10 -17.35 0.33
N VAL A 627 15.63 -17.81 -0.84
CA VAL A 627 15.73 -17.03 -2.08
C VAL A 627 14.42 -17.05 -2.83
N LEU A 628 13.93 -15.87 -3.19
CA LEU A 628 12.87 -15.65 -4.16
C LEU A 628 13.47 -15.39 -5.54
N TYR A 629 13.00 -16.11 -6.55
CA TYR A 629 13.27 -15.87 -7.96
C TYR A 629 11.93 -15.60 -8.64
N ALA A 630 11.73 -14.40 -9.19
CA ALA A 630 10.51 -14.06 -9.92
C ALA A 630 10.83 -13.89 -11.41
N ASN A 631 10.07 -14.59 -12.27
CA ASN A 631 10.30 -14.58 -13.70
C ASN A 631 9.50 -13.45 -14.35
N SER A 632 10.21 -12.53 -15.01
CA SER A 632 9.60 -11.38 -15.68
C SER A 632 9.11 -11.70 -17.10
N THR A 633 9.16 -12.96 -17.52
CA THR A 633 8.87 -13.39 -18.91
C THR A 633 7.85 -14.52 -18.96
N ALA A 634 7.19 -14.69 -20.10
CA ALA A 634 6.21 -15.77 -20.31
C ALA A 634 6.84 -17.18 -20.44
N THR A 635 8.17 -17.28 -20.56
CA THR A 635 8.86 -18.55 -20.78
C THR A 635 9.69 -18.97 -19.56
N ASP A 636 9.80 -20.27 -19.33
CA ASP A 636 10.61 -20.81 -18.25
C ASP A 636 12.08 -20.39 -18.38
N ARG A 637 12.68 -19.95 -17.27
CA ARG A 637 14.08 -19.55 -17.18
C ARG A 637 14.88 -20.49 -16.30
N GLN A 638 16.19 -20.51 -16.53
CA GLN A 638 17.17 -21.17 -15.67
C GLN A 638 18.02 -20.10 -15.01
N HIS A 639 18.28 -20.26 -13.73
CA HIS A 639 19.13 -19.36 -12.95
C HIS A 639 20.12 -20.18 -12.12
N ALA A 640 21.33 -19.67 -11.89
CA ALA A 640 22.24 -20.31 -10.95
C ALA A 640 21.67 -20.21 -9.52
N PRO A 641 21.78 -21.24 -8.67
CA PRO A 641 21.36 -21.13 -7.28
C PRO A 641 22.17 -20.04 -6.58
N LEU A 642 21.48 -19.12 -5.89
CA LEU A 642 22.09 -18.05 -5.08
C LEU A 642 22.37 -18.50 -3.64
N ALA A 643 21.77 -19.60 -3.21
CA ALA A 643 21.97 -20.24 -1.92
C ALA A 643 21.75 -21.75 -2.04
N GLU A 644 22.27 -22.52 -1.07
CA GLU A 644 21.89 -23.92 -0.90
C GLU A 644 20.46 -24.02 -0.36
N GLY A 645 19.71 -25.03 -0.80
CA GLY A 645 18.34 -25.25 -0.34
C GLY A 645 17.48 -26.00 -1.36
N ASP A 646 16.28 -26.38 -0.92
CA ASP A 646 15.30 -27.05 -1.77
C ASP A 646 14.32 -26.04 -2.37
N GLY A 647 14.21 -26.08 -3.70
CA GLY A 647 13.37 -25.16 -4.47
C GLY A 647 12.03 -25.74 -4.88
N ARG A 648 10.98 -24.93 -4.80
CA ARG A 648 9.68 -25.19 -5.43
C ARG A 648 9.34 -24.09 -6.42
N THR A 649 8.72 -24.47 -7.54
CA THR A 649 8.25 -23.52 -8.55
C THR A 649 6.74 -23.39 -8.48
N TYR A 650 6.25 -22.17 -8.67
CA TYR A 650 4.86 -21.77 -8.54
C TYR A 650 4.40 -20.99 -9.77
N GLY A 651 3.12 -21.11 -10.11
CA GLY A 651 2.46 -20.23 -11.07
C GLY A 651 2.11 -18.87 -10.43
N TRP A 652 1.67 -17.91 -11.23
CA TRP A 652 1.12 -16.64 -10.74
C TRP A 652 -0.13 -16.85 -9.87
N ASP A 653 -0.85 -17.95 -10.05
CA ASP A 653 -1.99 -18.33 -9.22
C ASP A 653 -1.56 -18.98 -7.88
N GLY A 654 -0.26 -19.07 -7.62
CA GLY A 654 0.33 -19.68 -6.43
C GLY A 654 0.27 -21.21 -6.45
N SER A 655 -0.15 -21.85 -7.55
CA SER A 655 -0.17 -23.32 -7.65
C SER A 655 1.24 -23.90 -7.78
N GLN A 656 1.53 -24.99 -7.06
CA GLN A 656 2.86 -25.61 -7.06
C GLN A 656 3.05 -26.54 -8.28
N HIS A 657 4.13 -26.36 -9.04
CA HIS A 657 4.43 -27.12 -10.26
C HIS A 657 5.68 -28.02 -10.19
N GLY A 658 6.15 -28.32 -8.98
CA GLY A 658 7.19 -29.33 -8.73
C GLY A 658 8.46 -28.77 -8.08
N GLN A 659 9.50 -29.62 -8.03
CA GLN A 659 10.83 -29.21 -7.56
C GLN A 659 11.52 -28.34 -8.61
N ALA A 660 12.10 -27.22 -8.17
CA ALA A 660 12.78 -26.25 -9.02
C ALA A 660 14.31 -26.40 -8.97
N ALA A 661 14.86 -26.81 -7.83
CA ALA A 661 16.28 -27.03 -7.64
C ALA A 661 16.61 -28.53 -7.78
N ARG A 662 17.44 -28.88 -8.77
CA ARG A 662 18.14 -30.17 -8.84
C ARG A 662 19.57 -29.90 -9.28
N GLY A 663 20.51 -29.83 -8.33
CA GLY A 663 21.92 -29.59 -8.62
C GLY A 663 22.26 -28.11 -8.83
N ARG A 664 22.97 -27.77 -9.92
CA ARG A 664 23.58 -26.44 -10.13
C ARG A 664 22.68 -25.42 -10.86
N SER A 665 21.38 -25.66 -10.96
CA SER A 665 20.43 -24.79 -11.67
C SER A 665 19.06 -24.77 -10.99
N VAL A 666 18.42 -23.61 -11.02
CA VAL A 666 17.08 -23.32 -10.51
C VAL A 666 16.17 -23.00 -11.70
N ARG A 667 15.11 -23.80 -11.90
CA ARG A 667 14.06 -23.49 -12.88
C ARG A 667 13.11 -22.45 -12.31
N VAL A 668 12.83 -21.39 -13.06
CA VAL A 668 11.83 -20.37 -12.71
C VAL A 668 10.75 -20.36 -13.79
N ARG A 669 9.50 -20.65 -13.40
CA ARG A 669 8.38 -20.81 -14.35
C ARG A 669 8.04 -19.47 -15.01
N GLY A 670 7.68 -19.50 -16.29
CA GLY A 670 7.18 -18.31 -17.01
C GLY A 670 5.97 -17.69 -16.32
N GLY A 671 5.99 -16.37 -16.14
CA GLY A 671 4.95 -15.58 -15.44
C GLY A 671 4.78 -15.94 -13.96
N GLY A 672 5.64 -16.79 -13.40
CA GLY A 672 5.55 -17.26 -12.02
C GLY A 672 6.82 -16.99 -11.24
N PHE A 673 7.00 -17.74 -10.17
CA PHE A 673 8.13 -17.58 -9.27
C PHE A 673 8.61 -18.93 -8.75
N THR A 674 9.82 -18.92 -8.20
CA THR A 674 10.44 -20.05 -7.53
C THR A 674 10.98 -19.57 -6.20
N ILE A 675 10.81 -20.38 -5.16
CA ILE A 675 11.35 -20.10 -3.83
C ILE A 675 12.21 -21.28 -3.40
N THR A 676 13.44 -21.01 -2.99
CA THR A 676 14.32 -21.97 -2.33
C THR A 676 14.39 -21.63 -0.85
N LEU A 677 14.17 -22.64 0.00
CA LEU A 677 14.32 -22.54 1.45
C LEU A 677 15.47 -23.48 1.88
N PRO A 678 16.21 -23.13 2.94
CA PRO A 678 17.34 -23.92 3.43
C PRO A 678 16.95 -25.30 3.98
#